data_AF-A0A4S9A9K7-F1
#
_entry.id   AF-A0A4S9A9K7-F1
#
_cell.length_a   1.000
_cell.length_b   1.000
_cell.length_c   1.000
_cell.angle_alpha   90.00
_cell.angle_beta   90.00
_cell.angle_gamma   90.00
#
_symmetry.space_group_name_H-M   'P 1'
#
loop_
_entity.id
_entity.type
_entity.pdbx_description
1 polymer ?
#
loop_
_entity_poly.entity_id
_entity_poly.type
_entity_poly.pdbx_seq_one_letter_code
_entity_poly.pdbx_strand_id
1 'polypeptide(L)'
;MGHIKAWCIVLAVNAALSSATPVRPRALVSKSTPIDLTTYFNNKAFGTYPGEAAFDPLNQSYPAPEVALNGSYSSTQTGIIYNFPGYRGPHKPDNVLCTGQVVDVPKRNYFSASILVASDVELETVSDNLTFTYHDNTTSTSELRSEPWFAFLTINRGEIILPYRYTSNDTNFNTTHIYEYSYALQSDKTLASISLPTTTNTTTGRLHVFAVSLWEGSGVSVQSVRPTQKWIGNGTQIVEVTVNNAGTECVSGAGLNITLSGGNITTANPGFLKRLCPGDQKRINVGVKGVSKSPVSVTLNDGSLQQSQSFRGLELGLSAWSTDLDSLAQHEAPDWYDGAKFGIFIHWGPYAVPGWGNSTPHESYAEWFWWYTTHHPEADASDFYDYRLRTFGPDWNYDDSFVNYTASNFDPKAWVDLFADAGAKYFVFTTKHHDGFANFDTGVTSNRSSIHYGPKRDILGELFDTAAEHQPSLRRGTYFSLPEWFNPDFGPYGFSQLATNSSTSWPGMLATNPYTGLDEPYTGHVPVNDFIADVMVPQMEILAYNYSTDIMWCDCGAANGTAEFAADWWNKARAQDRQVTMNSRCGLAHTADFDTPEYATFSTVQARKWESNQGMDPYSYGYNRATSPSAYMNASTIVYDLVDMVSKNGNFLLDIGPRADGSLVKEEEDNLREAGKWINAHAEAIFNTTYWFVTPEAGNLRFTQTNDAFYILSLEKPMNGTLVVDAPIPILDGDKLSAVGVGNGTTLTWEKVADGLRIDVPQSIIKEEEYCWGFKVEYSS
;
A
#
# COMPACT_ATOMS: atom_id res chain seq x y z
N MET A 1 -27.50 -34.86 22.61
CA MET A 1 -27.81 -36.00 21.71
C MET A 1 -28.77 -35.51 20.66
N GLY A 2 -28.34 -35.54 19.40
CA GLY A 2 -29.04 -34.97 18.25
C GLY A 2 -28.02 -34.59 17.19
N HIS A 3 -27.39 -35.60 16.59
CA HIS A 3 -26.41 -35.45 15.52
C HIS A 3 -27.04 -34.79 14.29
N ILE A 4 -26.51 -33.65 13.84
CA ILE A 4 -26.74 -33.13 12.50
C ILE A 4 -25.41 -33.19 11.77
N LYS A 5 -25.32 -34.20 10.90
CA LYS A 5 -24.30 -34.34 9.86
C LYS A 5 -24.46 -33.19 8.89
N ALA A 6 -23.48 -32.29 8.83
CA ALA A 6 -23.35 -31.36 7.70
C ALA A 6 -23.00 -32.17 6.45
N TRP A 7 -23.92 -32.16 5.49
CA TRP A 7 -23.70 -32.70 4.16
C TRP A 7 -22.91 -31.66 3.36
N CYS A 8 -21.60 -31.87 3.28
CA CYS A 8 -20.81 -31.38 2.15
C CYS A 8 -21.30 -32.10 0.88
N ILE A 9 -21.91 -31.36 -0.03
CA ILE A 9 -22.02 -31.71 -1.46
C ILE A 9 -21.04 -30.72 -2.13
N VAL A 10 -19.79 -31.09 -2.35
CA VAL A 10 -19.29 -31.77 -3.55
C VAL A 10 -19.77 -31.07 -4.83
N LEU A 11 -19.07 -30.00 -5.21
CA LEU A 11 -18.71 -29.81 -6.61
C LEU A 11 -17.50 -30.70 -6.87
N ALA A 12 -17.78 -31.85 -7.48
CA ALA A 12 -16.76 -32.77 -7.94
C ALA A 12 -15.90 -32.09 -9.01
N VAL A 13 -14.62 -31.96 -8.69
CA VAL A 13 -13.47 -32.29 -9.53
C VAL A 13 -13.81 -32.47 -11.02
N ASN A 14 -13.65 -31.38 -11.75
CA ASN A 14 -12.91 -31.39 -13.01
C ASN A 14 -11.88 -30.25 -12.96
N ALA A 15 -11.14 -30.16 -11.85
CA ALA A 15 -9.75 -29.76 -11.94
C ALA A 15 -9.07 -30.91 -12.69
N ALA A 16 -9.08 -30.83 -14.02
CA ALA A 16 -8.07 -31.50 -14.80
C ALA A 16 -6.75 -31.15 -14.12
N LEU A 17 -5.94 -32.17 -13.85
CA LEU A 17 -4.53 -32.06 -13.56
C LEU A 17 -3.91 -31.19 -14.66
N SER A 18 -4.03 -29.88 -14.51
CA SER A 18 -3.15 -28.90 -15.08
C SER A 18 -1.84 -29.21 -14.39
N SER A 19 -1.07 -30.09 -15.05
CA SER A 19 0.32 -30.30 -14.75
C SER A 19 0.94 -28.90 -14.62
N ALA A 20 1.20 -28.48 -13.38
CA ALA A 20 2.06 -27.35 -13.09
C ALA A 20 3.31 -27.59 -13.92
N THR A 21 3.46 -26.80 -14.99
CA THR A 21 4.62 -26.94 -15.86
C THR A 21 5.85 -26.72 -15.00
N PRO A 22 6.84 -27.61 -15.08
CA PRO A 22 8.00 -27.53 -14.20
C PRO A 22 8.71 -26.20 -14.44
N VAL A 23 8.89 -25.45 -13.35
CA VAL A 23 9.72 -24.25 -13.29
C VAL A 23 11.07 -24.59 -13.93
N ARG A 24 11.29 -24.08 -15.14
CA ARG A 24 12.56 -24.26 -15.87
C ARG A 24 13.63 -23.42 -15.17
N PRO A 25 14.84 -23.94 -14.94
CA PRO A 25 15.91 -23.16 -14.33
C PRO A 25 16.36 -22.08 -15.33
N ARG A 26 16.17 -20.81 -14.97
CA ARG A 26 16.70 -19.68 -15.73
C ARG A 26 17.94 -19.14 -15.02
N ALA A 27 19.11 -19.52 -15.54
CA ALA A 27 20.35 -18.81 -15.25
C ALA A 27 20.41 -17.54 -16.13
N LEU A 28 20.11 -16.40 -15.52
CA LEU A 28 20.62 -15.09 -15.93
C LEU A 28 22.05 -14.97 -15.41
N VAL A 29 22.90 -14.14 -16.05
CA VAL A 29 24.16 -13.69 -15.45
C VAL A 29 23.78 -12.78 -14.29
N SER A 30 23.37 -13.39 -13.17
CA SER A 30 22.95 -12.67 -11.98
C SER A 30 24.19 -12.26 -11.22
N LYS A 31 24.22 -10.99 -10.83
CA LYS A 31 25.21 -10.45 -9.89
C LYS A 31 24.75 -10.65 -8.44
N SER A 32 23.63 -11.35 -8.22
CA SER A 32 23.24 -11.78 -6.89
C SER A 32 24.25 -12.77 -6.34
N THR A 33 24.65 -12.54 -5.10
CA THR A 33 25.44 -13.43 -4.27
C THR A 33 24.58 -13.84 -3.08
N PRO A 34 23.83 -14.95 -3.23
CA PRO A 34 23.11 -15.55 -2.12
C PRO A 34 24.06 -15.89 -0.97
N ILE A 35 23.69 -15.52 0.25
CA ILE A 35 24.42 -15.86 1.46
C ILE A 35 23.90 -17.19 2.00
N ASP A 36 24.80 -18.14 2.29
CA ASP A 36 24.43 -19.42 2.89
C ASP A 36 24.12 -19.23 4.38
N LEU A 37 22.84 -19.26 4.72
CA LEU A 37 22.36 -19.15 6.10
C LEU A 37 22.28 -20.51 6.83
N THR A 38 22.68 -21.62 6.19
CA THR A 38 22.48 -22.98 6.72
C THR A 38 23.03 -23.17 8.13
N THR A 39 24.18 -22.56 8.44
CA THR A 39 24.82 -22.66 9.76
C THR A 39 24.15 -21.78 10.83
N TYR A 40 23.30 -20.84 10.42
CA TYR A 40 22.58 -19.92 11.30
C TYR A 40 21.12 -20.35 11.56
N PHE A 41 20.58 -21.26 10.75
CA PHE A 41 19.21 -21.75 10.94
C PHE A 41 19.03 -22.39 12.32
N ASN A 42 18.03 -21.90 13.04
CA ASN A 42 17.73 -22.27 14.42
C ASN A 42 16.22 -22.48 14.66
N ASN A 43 15.38 -22.38 13.61
CA ASN A 43 13.95 -22.57 13.68
C ASN A 43 13.44 -23.40 12.49
N LYS A 44 12.27 -24.05 12.66
CA LYS A 44 11.61 -24.85 11.62
C LYS A 44 10.26 -24.21 11.25
N ALA A 45 10.24 -23.55 10.09
CA ALA A 45 9.10 -22.84 9.53
C ALA A 45 8.20 -23.71 8.64
N PHE A 46 8.75 -24.66 7.89
CA PHE A 46 7.99 -25.43 6.88
C PHE A 46 7.64 -26.85 7.35
N GLY A 47 6.39 -27.25 7.17
CA GLY A 47 5.86 -28.59 7.43
C GLY A 47 5.13 -29.20 6.23
N THR A 48 4.79 -30.48 6.32
CA THR A 48 4.03 -31.27 5.35
C THR A 48 2.71 -31.80 5.93
N TYR A 49 2.51 -31.62 7.24
CA TYR A 49 1.28 -31.91 7.97
C TYR A 49 1.23 -31.09 9.27
N PRO A 50 0.03 -30.93 9.89
CA PRO A 50 -0.13 -30.21 11.14
C PRO A 50 0.76 -30.70 12.28
N GLY A 51 1.42 -29.77 12.97
CA GLY A 51 2.30 -30.06 14.11
C GLY A 51 3.71 -30.60 13.77
N GLU A 52 4.10 -30.70 12.49
CA GLU A 52 5.48 -31.08 12.13
C GLU A 52 6.52 -29.97 12.40
N ALA A 53 6.09 -28.72 12.25
CA ALA A 53 6.91 -27.52 12.35
C ALA A 53 6.26 -26.52 13.31
N ALA A 54 7.07 -25.59 13.82
CA ALA A 54 6.64 -24.53 14.71
C ALA A 54 7.33 -23.24 14.28
N PHE A 55 6.69 -22.56 13.33
CA PHE A 55 7.12 -21.23 12.89
C PHE A 55 6.89 -20.22 14.02
N ASP A 56 5.71 -20.26 14.62
CA ASP A 56 5.26 -19.34 15.65
C ASP A 56 5.12 -20.02 17.04
N PRO A 57 4.84 -19.25 18.12
CA PRO A 57 4.63 -19.79 19.46
C PRO A 57 3.38 -20.68 19.60
N LEU A 58 2.47 -20.67 18.62
CA LEU A 58 1.24 -21.46 18.59
C LEU A 58 1.44 -22.82 17.89
N ASN A 59 2.68 -23.19 17.53
CA ASN A 59 3.04 -24.38 16.76
C ASN A 59 2.35 -24.42 15.39
N GLN A 60 2.17 -23.26 14.78
CA GLN A 60 1.66 -23.12 13.43
C GLN A 60 2.85 -23.07 12.46
N SER A 61 2.63 -23.40 11.20
CA SER A 61 3.72 -23.45 10.22
C SER A 61 3.25 -23.24 8.80
N TYR A 62 4.20 -22.88 7.94
CA TYR A 62 4.00 -22.84 6.50
C TYR A 62 3.91 -24.26 5.93
N PRO A 63 3.16 -24.46 4.84
CA PRO A 63 3.28 -25.66 4.05
C PRO A 63 4.61 -25.72 3.32
N ALA A 64 5.05 -26.93 2.98
CA ALA A 64 6.20 -27.13 2.13
C ALA A 64 6.01 -26.33 0.82
N PRO A 65 6.93 -25.41 0.49
CA PRO A 65 6.73 -24.48 -0.61
C PRO A 65 6.86 -25.21 -1.95
N GLU A 66 5.97 -24.87 -2.89
CA GLU A 66 6.07 -25.32 -4.28
C GLU A 66 6.98 -24.41 -5.13
N VAL A 67 7.48 -23.32 -4.54
CA VAL A 67 8.47 -22.42 -5.13
C VAL A 67 9.89 -22.87 -4.80
N ALA A 68 10.84 -22.48 -5.66
CA ALA A 68 12.28 -22.71 -5.43
C ALA A 68 12.65 -24.18 -5.15
N LEU A 69 12.02 -25.13 -5.85
CA LEU A 69 12.23 -26.58 -5.68
C LEU A 69 13.69 -27.05 -5.86
N ASN A 70 14.52 -26.23 -6.53
CA ASN A 70 15.95 -26.47 -6.71
C ASN A 70 16.82 -25.78 -5.63
N GLY A 71 16.21 -25.20 -4.60
CA GLY A 71 16.87 -24.41 -3.55
C GLY A 71 17.17 -22.95 -3.95
N SER A 72 16.68 -22.49 -5.10
CA SER A 72 16.90 -21.13 -5.58
C SER A 72 15.60 -20.42 -5.93
N TYR A 73 15.40 -19.24 -5.33
CA TYR A 73 14.26 -18.37 -5.59
C TYR A 73 14.74 -17.12 -6.34
N SER A 74 13.98 -16.65 -7.32
CA SER A 74 14.21 -15.37 -7.99
C SER A 74 13.03 -14.48 -7.69
N SER A 75 13.28 -13.34 -7.04
CA SER A 75 12.24 -12.34 -6.79
C SER A 75 11.60 -11.90 -8.11
N THR A 76 10.27 -11.85 -8.10
CA THR A 76 9.42 -11.38 -9.19
C THR A 76 9.46 -9.87 -9.34
N GLN A 77 9.79 -9.15 -8.26
CA GLN A 77 9.89 -7.69 -8.23
C GLN A 77 11.29 -7.19 -8.57
N THR A 78 12.31 -7.72 -7.88
CA THR A 78 13.67 -7.16 -7.91
C THR A 78 14.61 -7.93 -8.82
N GLY A 79 14.25 -9.16 -9.21
CA GLY A 79 15.12 -10.09 -9.94
C GLY A 79 16.28 -10.66 -9.11
N ILE A 80 16.32 -10.37 -7.80
CA ILE A 80 17.35 -10.90 -6.90
C ILE A 80 17.18 -12.40 -6.76
N ILE A 81 18.31 -13.13 -6.83
CA ILE A 81 18.35 -14.57 -6.63
C ILE A 81 18.76 -14.87 -5.19
N TYR A 82 18.02 -15.76 -4.54
CA TYR A 82 18.24 -16.22 -3.18
C TYR A 82 18.54 -17.72 -3.13
N ASN A 83 19.30 -18.13 -2.11
CA ASN A 83 19.33 -19.52 -1.64
C ASN A 83 18.12 -19.70 -0.73
N PHE A 84 17.01 -20.18 -1.27
CA PHE A 84 15.79 -20.35 -0.51
C PHE A 84 15.76 -21.75 0.11
N PRO A 85 15.60 -21.86 1.44
CA PRO A 85 15.80 -23.13 2.14
C PRO A 85 14.73 -24.18 1.82
N GLY A 86 13.49 -23.75 1.57
CA GLY A 86 12.34 -24.63 1.39
C GLY A 86 12.15 -25.62 2.55
N TYR A 87 11.41 -26.71 2.31
CA TYR A 87 11.29 -27.79 3.27
C TYR A 87 12.54 -28.67 3.28
N ARG A 88 13.18 -28.83 4.45
CA ARG A 88 14.46 -29.56 4.60
C ARG A 88 14.34 -30.91 5.32
N GLY A 89 13.13 -31.38 5.57
CA GLY A 89 12.82 -32.56 6.38
C GLY A 89 12.29 -32.23 7.78
N PRO A 90 11.79 -33.22 8.53
CA PRO A 90 11.03 -33.01 9.77
C PRO A 90 11.84 -32.44 10.94
N HIS A 91 13.17 -32.61 10.94
CA HIS A 91 14.02 -32.25 12.08
C HIS A 91 15.12 -31.24 11.72
N LYS A 92 15.12 -30.72 10.50
CA LYS A 92 16.12 -29.74 10.08
C LYS A 92 15.52 -28.34 10.12
N PRO A 93 16.21 -27.37 10.74
CA PRO A 93 15.80 -25.98 10.68
C PRO A 93 15.99 -25.43 9.27
N ASP A 94 15.12 -24.50 8.91
CA ASP A 94 14.97 -23.93 7.57
C ASP A 94 14.75 -22.41 7.58
N ASN A 95 14.90 -21.75 8.73
CA ASN A 95 14.98 -20.29 8.82
C ASN A 95 15.81 -19.85 10.04
N VAL A 96 16.21 -18.57 10.05
CA VAL A 96 16.86 -17.91 11.19
C VAL A 96 15.83 -17.11 11.97
N LEU A 97 15.49 -17.54 13.18
CA LEU A 97 14.85 -16.70 14.19
C LEU A 97 15.89 -15.68 14.69
N CYS A 98 15.62 -14.39 14.52
CA CYS A 98 16.56 -13.30 14.81
C CYS A 98 16.81 -13.14 16.32
N THR A 99 18.03 -13.46 16.74
CA THR A 99 18.51 -13.37 18.14
C THR A 99 19.86 -12.66 18.23
N GLY A 100 20.18 -11.76 17.29
CA GLY A 100 21.47 -11.06 17.25
C GLY A 100 22.60 -11.79 16.51
N GLN A 101 22.28 -12.68 15.57
CA GLN A 101 23.30 -13.38 14.78
C GLN A 101 24.12 -12.39 13.93
N VAL A 102 25.43 -12.62 13.86
CA VAL A 102 26.33 -11.91 12.93
C VAL A 102 26.63 -12.81 11.75
N VAL A 103 26.10 -12.44 10.59
CA VAL A 103 26.24 -13.17 9.33
C VAL A 103 27.48 -12.64 8.61
N ASP A 104 28.50 -13.50 8.47
CA ASP A 104 29.70 -13.17 7.72
C ASP A 104 29.39 -13.14 6.22
N VAL A 105 29.96 -12.17 5.50
CA VAL A 105 29.79 -12.07 4.04
C VAL A 105 31.12 -12.24 3.33
N PRO A 106 31.17 -12.87 2.14
CA PRO A 106 32.40 -12.96 1.37
C PRO A 106 32.92 -11.57 1.00
N LYS A 107 34.22 -11.31 1.14
CA LYS A 107 34.81 -10.00 0.79
C LYS A 107 34.72 -9.73 -0.72
N ARG A 108 33.74 -8.91 -1.12
CA ARG A 108 33.51 -8.42 -2.49
C ARG A 108 32.87 -7.03 -2.45
N ASN A 109 32.69 -6.41 -3.62
CA ASN A 109 32.04 -5.11 -3.73
C ASN A 109 30.54 -5.31 -3.92
N TYR A 110 29.78 -4.98 -2.89
CA TYR A 110 28.33 -5.09 -2.90
C TYR A 110 27.68 -3.72 -2.95
N PHE A 111 26.65 -3.61 -3.78
CA PHE A 111 25.84 -2.41 -3.99
C PHE A 111 24.64 -2.36 -3.04
N SER A 112 23.99 -3.51 -2.82
CA SER A 112 22.81 -3.61 -1.99
C SER A 112 22.73 -4.97 -1.29
N ALA A 113 21.96 -5.02 -0.21
CA ALA A 113 21.53 -6.25 0.45
C ALA A 113 20.02 -6.42 0.28
N SER A 114 19.54 -7.66 0.20
CA SER A 114 18.12 -7.96 0.17
C SER A 114 17.80 -9.19 1.01
N ILE A 115 16.66 -9.16 1.68
CA ILE A 115 16.31 -10.10 2.75
C ILE A 115 14.88 -10.59 2.54
N LEU A 116 14.70 -11.92 2.58
CA LEU A 116 13.37 -12.54 2.70
C LEU A 116 13.06 -12.77 4.19
N VAL A 117 11.98 -12.16 4.68
CA VAL A 117 11.64 -12.09 6.10
C VAL A 117 10.14 -12.29 6.34
N ALA A 118 9.79 -12.82 7.51
CA ALA A 118 8.42 -12.81 8.03
C ALA A 118 8.41 -12.57 9.54
N SER A 119 7.30 -12.08 10.09
CA SER A 119 7.04 -12.04 11.55
C SER A 119 6.04 -13.12 11.96
N ASP A 120 6.14 -13.58 13.21
CA ASP A 120 5.41 -14.74 13.71
C ASP A 120 4.26 -14.43 14.68
N VAL A 121 3.89 -13.15 14.81
CA VAL A 121 2.74 -12.70 15.60
C VAL A 121 1.62 -12.25 14.68
N GLU A 122 0.39 -12.59 15.04
CA GLU A 122 -0.80 -12.12 14.32
C GLU A 122 -1.08 -10.66 14.69
N LEU A 123 -1.61 -9.88 13.75
CA LEU A 123 -2.05 -8.48 13.92
C LEU A 123 -0.98 -7.40 14.15
N GLU A 124 0.28 -7.77 14.41
CA GLU A 124 1.33 -6.79 14.72
C GLU A 124 2.47 -6.81 13.69
N THR A 125 2.86 -5.64 13.20
CA THR A 125 4.14 -5.48 12.52
C THR A 125 5.26 -5.65 13.54
N VAL A 126 6.27 -6.47 13.22
CA VAL A 126 7.49 -6.56 14.01
C VAL A 126 8.61 -5.85 13.28
N SER A 127 9.34 -4.98 13.98
CA SER A 127 10.49 -4.27 13.40
C SER A 127 11.61 -4.08 14.42
N ASP A 128 12.85 -4.15 13.94
CA ASP A 128 14.05 -3.80 14.69
C ASP A 128 15.20 -3.52 13.71
N ASN A 129 16.31 -2.96 14.18
CA ASN A 129 17.42 -2.52 13.34
C ASN A 129 18.34 -3.68 12.93
N LEU A 130 18.62 -3.78 11.63
CA LEU A 130 19.78 -4.52 11.13
C LEU A 130 21.00 -3.59 11.03
N THR A 131 22.19 -4.12 11.28
CA THR A 131 23.45 -3.35 11.19
C THR A 131 24.38 -3.95 10.16
N PHE A 132 24.79 -3.14 9.19
CA PHE A 132 25.85 -3.45 8.23
C PHE A 132 27.19 -2.98 8.80
N THR A 133 28.14 -3.89 8.94
CA THR A 133 29.51 -3.56 9.40
C THR A 133 30.47 -3.65 8.23
N TYR A 134 31.28 -2.61 8.04
CA TYR A 134 32.25 -2.54 6.96
C TYR A 134 33.67 -2.90 7.45
N HIS A 135 34.56 -3.25 6.52
CA HIS A 135 35.94 -3.65 6.86
C HIS A 135 36.80 -2.55 7.51
N ASP A 136 36.38 -1.29 7.44
CA ASP A 136 37.00 -0.16 8.14
C ASP A 136 36.45 0.04 9.57
N ASN A 137 35.60 -0.87 10.05
CA ASN A 137 34.86 -0.85 11.33
C ASN A 137 33.80 0.25 11.45
N THR A 138 33.46 0.94 10.36
CA THR A 138 32.26 1.79 10.35
C THR A 138 31.00 0.93 10.19
N THR A 139 29.85 1.50 10.52
CA THR A 139 28.56 0.83 10.42
C THR A 139 27.51 1.71 9.73
N SER A 140 26.51 1.07 9.14
CA SER A 140 25.24 1.69 8.77
C SER A 140 24.09 0.84 9.28
N THR A 141 22.96 1.47 9.58
CA THR A 141 21.79 0.82 10.18
C THR A 141 20.57 1.04 9.32
N SER A 142 19.68 0.06 9.25
CA SER A 142 18.37 0.18 8.61
C SER A 142 17.34 -0.65 9.38
N GLU A 143 16.07 -0.28 9.31
CA GLU A 143 14.99 -1.08 9.89
C GLU A 143 14.75 -2.35 9.07
N LEU A 144 14.72 -3.50 9.74
CA LEU A 144 14.11 -4.72 9.23
C LEU A 144 12.74 -4.82 9.86
N ARG A 145 11.70 -4.72 9.04
CA ARG A 145 10.32 -4.93 9.46
C ARG A 145 9.73 -6.15 8.76
N SER A 146 8.64 -6.65 9.31
CA SER A 146 7.74 -7.54 8.61
C SER A 146 6.34 -7.37 9.14
N GLU A 147 5.37 -7.32 8.23
CA GLU A 147 3.97 -7.53 8.56
C GLU A 147 3.75 -8.98 9.01
N PRO A 148 2.63 -9.26 9.72
CA PRO A 148 2.25 -10.61 10.09
C PRO A 148 2.37 -11.58 8.91
N TRP A 149 3.00 -12.73 9.13
CA TRP A 149 3.04 -13.79 8.14
C TRP A 149 1.64 -14.27 7.74
N PHE A 150 0.68 -14.11 8.65
CA PHE A 150 -0.73 -14.44 8.49
C PHE A 150 -1.55 -13.33 9.15
N ALA A 151 -2.63 -12.91 8.49
CA ALA A 151 -3.68 -12.10 9.08
C ALA A 151 -5.04 -12.69 8.69
N PHE A 152 -5.94 -12.81 9.66
CA PHE A 152 -7.36 -12.97 9.36
C PHE A 152 -7.87 -11.64 8.78
N LEU A 153 -8.65 -11.72 7.69
CA LEU A 153 -8.81 -10.68 6.66
C LEU A 153 -7.57 -10.55 5.76
N THR A 154 -7.79 -10.70 4.45
CA THR A 154 -6.72 -10.59 3.45
C THR A 154 -6.40 -9.12 3.22
N ILE A 155 -5.35 -8.63 3.90
CA ILE A 155 -4.93 -7.22 3.84
C ILE A 155 -3.45 -7.02 3.47
N ASN A 156 -2.65 -8.09 3.57
CA ASN A 156 -1.21 -8.07 3.29
C ASN A 156 -0.86 -8.82 2.01
N ARG A 157 0.19 -8.37 1.31
CA ARG A 157 0.73 -9.06 0.12
C ARG A 157 2.26 -9.14 0.18
N GLY A 158 2.78 -10.30 0.59
CA GLY A 158 4.20 -10.62 0.51
C GLY A 158 4.70 -10.98 -0.89
N GLU A 159 6.02 -11.13 -1.03
CA GLU A 159 6.70 -11.56 -2.26
C GLU A 159 6.47 -13.05 -2.54
N ILE A 160 6.44 -13.88 -1.50
CA ILE A 160 6.04 -15.28 -1.59
C ILE A 160 4.73 -15.44 -0.84
N ILE A 161 3.68 -15.86 -1.56
CA ILE A 161 2.35 -16.14 -1.01
C ILE A 161 2.16 -17.66 -1.01
N LEU A 162 1.88 -18.23 0.16
CA LEU A 162 1.53 -19.63 0.31
C LEU A 162 0.03 -19.78 0.57
N PRO A 163 -0.63 -20.80 -0.01
CA PRO A 163 -2.10 -20.85 -0.10
C PRO A 163 -2.81 -21.22 1.20
N TYR A 164 -2.09 -21.69 2.21
CA TYR A 164 -2.66 -22.10 3.50
C TYR A 164 -1.54 -22.14 4.55
N ARG A 165 -1.90 -22.45 5.79
CA ARG A 165 -0.99 -22.73 6.90
C ARG A 165 -1.46 -23.93 7.69
N TYR A 166 -0.51 -24.62 8.31
CA TYR A 166 -0.83 -25.64 9.29
C TYR A 166 -1.00 -25.00 10.66
N THR A 167 -2.11 -25.30 11.33
CA THR A 167 -2.21 -25.10 12.77
C THR A 167 -1.50 -26.25 13.48
N SER A 168 -1.56 -26.27 14.81
CA SER A 168 -0.99 -27.37 15.59
C SER A 168 -1.65 -28.73 15.31
N ASN A 169 -2.87 -28.74 14.78
CA ASN A 169 -3.66 -29.96 14.58
C ASN A 169 -4.55 -29.99 13.31
N ASP A 170 -4.59 -28.92 12.53
CA ASP A 170 -5.45 -28.80 11.34
C ASP A 170 -4.81 -27.91 10.25
N THR A 171 -5.51 -27.69 9.14
CA THR A 171 -5.12 -26.78 8.06
C THR A 171 -6.06 -25.59 8.03
N ASN A 172 -5.50 -24.37 8.07
CA ASN A 172 -6.22 -23.13 7.85
C ASN A 172 -5.89 -22.61 6.44
N PHE A 173 -6.91 -22.38 5.62
CA PHE A 173 -6.77 -22.03 4.20
C PHE A 173 -6.60 -20.54 3.91
N ASN A 174 -6.34 -19.72 4.93
CA ASN A 174 -5.91 -18.37 4.68
C ASN A 174 -4.46 -18.32 4.21
N THR A 175 -4.15 -17.38 3.34
CA THR A 175 -2.81 -17.23 2.77
C THR A 175 -1.78 -16.83 3.83
N THR A 176 -0.54 -17.22 3.60
CA THR A 176 0.60 -16.78 4.40
C THR A 176 1.70 -16.19 3.52
N HIS A 177 2.52 -15.32 4.10
CA HIS A 177 3.34 -14.38 3.34
C HIS A 177 4.76 -14.31 3.86
N ILE A 178 5.72 -14.28 2.93
CA ILE A 178 7.12 -13.91 3.18
C ILE A 178 7.39 -12.64 2.37
N TYR A 179 7.97 -11.64 3.01
CA TYR A 179 8.22 -10.31 2.46
C TYR A 179 9.66 -10.15 2.01
N GLU A 180 9.89 -9.25 1.04
CA GLU A 180 11.22 -8.87 0.55
C GLU A 180 11.52 -7.41 0.88
N TYR A 181 12.68 -7.15 1.49
CA TYR A 181 13.21 -5.80 1.70
C TYR A 181 14.61 -5.67 1.13
N SER A 182 14.91 -4.52 0.53
CA SER A 182 16.21 -4.20 -0.07
C SER A 182 16.80 -2.93 0.55
N TYR A 183 18.11 -2.95 0.77
CA TYR A 183 18.86 -1.89 1.45
C TYR A 183 20.05 -1.45 0.62
N ALA A 184 20.24 -0.14 0.51
CA ALA A 184 21.46 0.44 -0.04
C ALA A 184 22.65 0.15 0.90
N LEU A 185 23.80 -0.17 0.31
CA LEU A 185 25.08 -0.25 1.03
C LEU A 185 25.94 0.97 0.68
N GLN A 186 26.86 1.34 1.56
CA GLN A 186 27.80 2.44 1.30
C GLN A 186 28.74 2.06 0.14
N SER A 187 28.61 2.76 -0.98
CA SER A 187 29.24 2.40 -2.26
C SER A 187 30.77 2.50 -2.27
N ASP A 188 31.34 3.29 -1.36
CA ASP A 188 32.78 3.49 -1.19
C ASP A 188 33.41 2.49 -0.20
N LYS A 189 32.59 1.63 0.42
CA LYS A 189 33.03 0.68 1.45
C LYS A 189 32.81 -0.76 1.05
N THR A 190 33.49 -1.65 1.77
CA THR A 190 33.38 -3.10 1.58
C THR A 190 32.71 -3.72 2.80
N LEU A 191 31.54 -4.34 2.60
CA LEU A 191 30.78 -4.99 3.65
C LEU A 191 31.57 -6.18 4.23
N ALA A 192 31.61 -6.27 5.55
CA ALA A 192 32.28 -7.34 6.30
C ALA A 192 31.28 -8.31 6.93
N SER A 193 30.18 -7.80 7.50
CA SER A 193 29.13 -8.64 8.10
C SER A 193 27.79 -7.91 8.19
N ILE A 194 26.73 -8.70 8.41
CA ILE A 194 25.38 -8.23 8.69
C ILE A 194 24.96 -8.75 10.06
N SER A 195 24.68 -7.84 11.00
CA SER A 195 24.09 -8.19 12.29
C SER A 195 22.58 -8.16 12.19
N LEU A 196 21.95 -9.32 12.39
CA LEU A 196 20.49 -9.45 12.45
C LEU A 196 19.95 -8.87 13.77
N PRO A 197 18.69 -8.38 13.79
CA PRO A 197 18.07 -7.83 15.00
C PRO A 197 17.89 -8.86 16.12
N THR A 198 17.47 -8.38 17.31
CA THR A 198 17.20 -9.23 18.48
C THR A 198 15.72 -9.16 18.86
N THR A 199 14.90 -9.89 18.12
CA THR A 199 13.44 -9.96 18.33
C THR A 199 13.07 -11.31 18.95
N THR A 200 13.18 -11.41 20.29
CA THR A 200 12.95 -12.68 21.01
C THR A 200 11.63 -12.73 21.78
N ASN A 201 10.88 -11.63 21.80
CA ASN A 201 9.64 -11.53 22.55
C ASN A 201 8.48 -12.18 21.80
N THR A 202 7.95 -13.29 22.32
CA THR A 202 6.83 -14.01 21.71
C THR A 202 5.49 -13.27 21.81
N THR A 203 5.40 -12.22 22.63
CA THR A 203 4.18 -11.43 22.81
C THR A 203 4.09 -10.29 21.78
N THR A 204 5.20 -9.60 21.54
CA THR A 204 5.28 -8.52 20.55
C THR A 204 5.78 -9.01 19.19
N GLY A 205 5.96 -10.33 19.04
CA GLY A 205 6.45 -10.98 17.84
C GLY A 205 7.96 -11.00 17.64
N ARG A 206 8.36 -11.88 16.73
CA ARG A 206 9.75 -12.20 16.38
C ARG A 206 9.94 -12.14 14.87
N LEU A 207 11.12 -11.74 14.42
CA LEU A 207 11.53 -11.74 13.02
C LEU A 207 12.23 -13.05 12.65
N HIS A 208 11.87 -13.55 11.46
CA HIS A 208 12.39 -14.78 10.89
C HIS A 208 12.96 -14.49 9.51
N VAL A 209 14.26 -14.66 9.34
CA VAL A 209 14.96 -14.49 8.05
C VAL A 209 15.07 -15.85 7.35
N PHE A 210 14.54 -15.92 6.12
CA PHE A 210 14.58 -17.11 5.27
C PHE A 210 15.79 -17.13 4.35
N ALA A 211 16.15 -15.97 3.80
CA ALA A 211 17.29 -15.84 2.90
C ALA A 211 17.85 -14.42 2.90
N VAL A 212 19.15 -14.30 2.62
CA VAL A 212 19.83 -13.04 2.37
C VAL A 212 20.57 -13.17 1.04
N SER A 213 20.50 -12.13 0.21
CA SER A 213 21.33 -12.02 -0.99
C SER A 213 21.93 -10.63 -1.10
N LEU A 214 23.16 -10.55 -1.58
CA LEU A 214 23.84 -9.30 -1.89
C LEU A 214 23.88 -9.09 -3.40
N TRP A 215 23.82 -7.84 -3.87
CA TRP A 215 24.02 -7.53 -5.28
C TRP A 215 25.44 -7.00 -5.51
N GLU A 216 26.23 -7.66 -6.36
CA GLU A 216 27.57 -7.21 -6.71
C GLU A 216 27.55 -6.17 -7.83
N GLY A 217 28.52 -5.26 -7.83
CA GLY A 217 28.64 -4.27 -8.89
C GLY A 217 29.92 -3.44 -8.80
N SER A 218 30.30 -2.84 -9.92
CA SER A 218 31.46 -1.95 -10.02
C SER A 218 31.25 -0.79 -11.01
N GLY A 219 30.02 -0.60 -11.47
CA GLY A 219 29.67 0.38 -12.51
C GLY A 219 28.16 0.44 -12.74
N VAL A 220 27.76 1.17 -13.77
CA VAL A 220 26.36 1.22 -14.21
C VAL A 220 25.97 -0.13 -14.80
N SER A 221 24.86 -0.72 -14.33
CA SER A 221 24.34 -1.95 -14.91
C SER A 221 22.85 -2.14 -14.66
N VAL A 222 22.21 -2.92 -15.53
CA VAL A 222 20.81 -3.33 -15.36
C VAL A 222 20.75 -4.43 -14.30
N GLN A 223 19.97 -4.20 -13.23
CA GLN A 223 19.68 -5.21 -12.22
C GLN A 223 18.60 -6.16 -12.71
N SER A 224 17.46 -5.60 -13.12
CA SER A 224 16.28 -6.37 -13.51
C SER A 224 15.52 -5.72 -14.65
N VAL A 225 14.77 -6.55 -15.36
CA VAL A 225 13.85 -6.18 -16.43
C VAL A 225 12.53 -6.85 -16.13
N ARG A 226 11.50 -6.04 -15.86
CA ARG A 226 10.20 -6.51 -15.40
C ARG A 226 9.13 -6.11 -16.41
N PRO A 227 8.60 -7.04 -17.21
CA PRO A 227 7.44 -6.80 -18.06
C PRO A 227 6.23 -6.53 -17.15
N THR A 228 5.60 -5.37 -17.31
CA THR A 228 4.37 -5.03 -16.56
C THR A 228 3.15 -5.26 -17.44
N GLN A 229 1.96 -5.28 -16.85
CA GLN A 229 0.71 -5.19 -17.61
C GLN A 229 0.20 -3.74 -17.75
N LYS A 230 1.00 -2.75 -17.33
CA LYS A 230 0.75 -1.32 -17.55
C LYS A 230 1.02 -0.94 -19.00
N TRP A 231 0.39 0.14 -19.47
CA TRP A 231 0.51 0.59 -20.86
C TRP A 231 0.45 2.12 -21.00
N ILE A 232 0.91 2.62 -22.15
CA ILE A 232 0.78 4.03 -22.54
C ILE A 232 0.14 4.12 -23.93
N GLY A 233 -0.91 4.93 -24.06
CA GLY A 233 -1.60 5.18 -25.31
C GLY A 233 -2.08 3.89 -25.99
N ASN A 234 -1.87 3.78 -27.30
CA ASN A 234 -2.38 2.69 -28.16
C ASN A 234 -1.67 1.34 -27.94
N GLY A 235 -1.76 0.78 -26.73
CA GLY A 235 -1.30 -0.57 -26.37
C GLY A 235 0.21 -0.76 -26.28
N THR A 236 0.99 0.30 -26.04
CA THR A 236 2.44 0.17 -25.77
C THR A 236 2.63 -0.32 -24.34
N GLN A 237 3.18 -1.52 -24.16
CA GLN A 237 3.47 -2.09 -22.84
C GLN A 237 4.58 -1.27 -22.15
N ILE A 238 4.41 -0.99 -20.86
CA ILE A 238 5.51 -0.49 -20.03
C ILE A 238 6.36 -1.68 -19.56
N VAL A 239 7.66 -1.61 -19.80
CA VAL A 239 8.65 -2.53 -19.23
C VAL A 239 9.52 -1.74 -18.29
N GLU A 240 9.59 -2.16 -17.04
CA GLU A 240 10.41 -1.53 -16.02
C GLU A 240 11.83 -2.08 -16.07
N VAL A 241 12.81 -1.18 -16.13
CA VAL A 241 14.23 -1.52 -16.11
C VAL A 241 14.85 -0.87 -14.87
N THR A 242 15.36 -1.70 -13.97
CA THR A 242 16.08 -1.23 -12.78
C THR A 242 17.55 -1.09 -13.09
N VAL A 243 18.11 0.11 -12.93
CA VAL A 243 19.52 0.42 -13.21
C VAL A 243 20.21 0.84 -11.91
N ASN A 244 21.33 0.20 -11.63
CA ASN A 244 22.18 0.49 -10.47
C ASN A 244 23.44 1.21 -10.94
N ASN A 245 23.96 2.12 -10.13
CA ASN A 245 25.32 2.65 -10.30
C ASN A 245 26.21 2.25 -9.13
N ALA A 246 26.96 1.17 -9.31
CA ALA A 246 27.99 0.72 -8.37
C ALA A 246 29.40 1.23 -8.75
N GLY A 247 29.49 2.24 -9.64
CA GLY A 247 30.75 2.86 -10.06
C GLY A 247 31.16 4.01 -9.14
N THR A 248 32.17 4.78 -9.57
CA THR A 248 32.69 5.94 -8.83
C THR A 248 32.20 7.29 -9.34
N GLU A 249 31.60 7.31 -10.54
CA GLU A 249 31.15 8.53 -11.22
C GLU A 249 29.63 8.53 -11.38
N CYS A 250 29.01 9.71 -11.33
CA CYS A 250 27.60 9.84 -11.65
C CYS A 250 27.38 9.74 -13.17
N VAL A 251 26.28 9.12 -13.58
CA VAL A 251 25.68 9.37 -14.90
C VAL A 251 25.17 10.81 -14.89
N SER A 252 25.59 11.65 -15.85
CA SER A 252 25.21 13.06 -15.96
C SER A 252 25.35 13.58 -17.40
N GLY A 253 25.08 14.87 -17.63
CA GLY A 253 25.15 15.51 -18.95
C GLY A 253 24.11 14.93 -19.92
N ALA A 254 24.58 14.29 -21.00
CA ALA A 254 23.72 13.65 -22.01
C ALA A 254 22.81 12.54 -21.43
N GLY A 255 23.07 12.08 -20.21
CA GLY A 255 22.26 11.07 -19.52
C GLY A 255 22.40 9.68 -20.15
N LEU A 256 21.48 8.79 -19.81
CA LEU A 256 21.49 7.40 -20.25
C LEU A 256 20.18 7.06 -20.95
N ASN A 257 20.28 6.70 -22.23
CA ASN A 257 19.18 6.15 -23.00
C ASN A 257 19.10 4.64 -22.80
N ILE A 258 17.88 4.13 -22.60
CA ILE A 258 17.59 2.73 -22.32
C ILE A 258 16.63 2.21 -23.38
N THR A 259 17.05 1.17 -24.09
CA THR A 259 16.23 0.54 -25.15
C THR A 259 16.23 -0.97 -25.01
N LEU A 260 15.14 -1.60 -25.45
CA LEU A 260 14.96 -3.05 -25.51
C LEU A 260 14.90 -3.51 -26.97
N SER A 261 15.59 -4.61 -27.27
CA SER A 261 15.61 -5.21 -28.61
C SER A 261 15.73 -6.74 -28.54
N GLY A 262 15.35 -7.44 -29.62
CA GLY A 262 15.41 -8.90 -29.73
C GLY A 262 14.04 -9.57 -29.67
N GLY A 263 13.88 -10.69 -30.38
CA GLY A 263 12.56 -11.29 -30.61
C GLY A 263 11.67 -10.42 -31.50
N ASN A 264 10.34 -10.57 -31.36
CA ASN A 264 9.34 -9.79 -32.10
C ASN A 264 8.88 -8.54 -31.32
N ILE A 265 9.81 -7.80 -30.72
CA ILE A 265 9.52 -6.54 -30.02
C ILE A 265 10.33 -5.36 -30.60
N THR A 266 9.80 -4.16 -30.39
CA THR A 266 10.45 -2.89 -30.71
C THR A 266 10.26 -1.89 -29.56
N THR A 267 11.29 -1.10 -29.26
CA THR A 267 11.16 0.03 -28.34
C THR A 267 10.39 1.14 -29.04
N ALA A 268 9.22 1.49 -28.51
CA ALA A 268 8.39 2.60 -28.99
C ALA A 268 8.70 3.90 -28.24
N ASN A 269 8.97 3.81 -26.94
CA ASN A 269 9.34 4.93 -26.08
C ASN A 269 10.60 4.55 -25.30
N PRO A 270 11.80 5.01 -25.72
CA PRO A 270 13.03 4.79 -24.97
C PRO A 270 12.91 5.32 -23.55
N GLY A 271 13.46 4.57 -22.59
CA GLY A 271 13.67 5.09 -21.24
C GLY A 271 14.83 6.08 -21.24
N PHE A 272 14.74 7.09 -20.39
CA PHE A 272 15.79 8.09 -20.23
C PHE A 272 16.07 8.34 -18.76
N LEU A 273 17.35 8.45 -18.42
CA LEU A 273 17.84 8.66 -17.07
C LEU A 273 18.88 9.78 -17.08
N LYS A 274 18.58 10.93 -16.48
CA LYS A 274 19.48 12.10 -16.51
C LYS A 274 20.58 12.05 -15.46
N ARG A 275 20.27 11.56 -14.26
CA ARG A 275 21.20 11.49 -13.12
C ARG A 275 21.06 10.17 -12.36
N LEU A 276 22.19 9.50 -12.17
CA LEU A 276 22.33 8.34 -11.28
C LEU A 276 23.74 8.32 -10.70
N CYS A 277 23.88 8.64 -9.41
CA CYS A 277 25.17 8.74 -8.73
C CYS A 277 25.60 7.41 -8.09
N PRO A 278 26.89 7.26 -7.71
CA PRO A 278 27.37 6.09 -6.98
C PRO A 278 26.48 5.71 -5.79
N GLY A 279 26.18 4.42 -5.67
CA GLY A 279 25.32 3.89 -4.60
C GLY A 279 23.81 4.01 -4.85
N ASP A 280 23.40 4.68 -5.93
CA ASP A 280 21.98 4.91 -6.24
C ASP A 280 21.42 3.88 -7.23
N GLN A 281 20.10 3.71 -7.18
CA GLN A 281 19.30 2.84 -8.06
C GLN A 281 18.06 3.59 -8.52
N LYS A 282 17.71 3.43 -9.81
CA LYS A 282 16.46 3.94 -10.35
C LYS A 282 15.74 2.88 -11.17
N ARG A 283 14.42 2.93 -11.12
CA ARG A 283 13.50 2.17 -11.98
C ARG A 283 13.04 3.08 -13.12
N ILE A 284 13.20 2.62 -14.35
CA ILE A 284 12.90 3.41 -15.56
C ILE A 284 11.87 2.66 -16.41
N ASN A 285 10.80 3.36 -16.78
CA ASN A 285 9.79 2.84 -17.69
C ASN A 285 10.28 2.93 -19.14
N VAL A 286 10.21 1.82 -19.87
CA VAL A 286 10.49 1.76 -21.31
C VAL A 286 9.24 1.25 -22.02
N GLY A 287 8.74 2.02 -23.00
CA GLY A 287 7.58 1.62 -23.80
C GLY A 287 7.97 0.65 -24.91
N VAL A 288 7.38 -0.53 -24.90
CA VAL A 288 7.67 -1.63 -25.83
C VAL A 288 6.41 -2.07 -26.58
N LYS A 289 6.56 -2.33 -27.87
CA LYS A 289 5.52 -2.92 -28.73
C LYS A 289 5.93 -4.29 -29.22
N GLY A 290 4.95 -5.19 -29.31
CA GLY A 290 5.13 -6.56 -29.79
C GLY A 290 5.01 -7.58 -28.66
N VAL A 291 5.23 -8.85 -29.01
CA VAL A 291 5.12 -9.98 -28.09
C VAL A 291 6.39 -10.82 -28.24
N SER A 292 7.01 -11.21 -27.13
CA SER A 292 8.20 -12.06 -27.17
C SER A 292 8.33 -12.91 -25.91
N LYS A 293 8.67 -14.18 -26.11
CA LYS A 293 9.20 -15.10 -25.08
C LYS A 293 10.69 -15.43 -25.33
N SER A 294 11.28 -14.82 -26.36
CA SER A 294 12.68 -14.98 -26.72
C SER A 294 13.56 -14.10 -25.82
N PRO A 295 14.87 -14.40 -25.71
CA PRO A 295 15.80 -13.52 -25.01
C PRO A 295 15.73 -12.08 -25.55
N VAL A 296 15.74 -11.11 -24.63
CA VAL A 296 15.68 -9.68 -24.94
C VAL A 296 16.95 -9.01 -24.44
N SER A 297 17.52 -8.14 -25.26
CA SER A 297 18.69 -7.34 -24.92
C SER A 297 18.26 -5.96 -24.49
N VAL A 298 18.72 -5.53 -23.31
CA VAL A 298 18.65 -4.13 -22.87
C VAL A 298 19.94 -3.45 -23.24
N THR A 299 19.86 -2.30 -23.90
CA THR A 299 21.00 -1.47 -24.26
C THR A 299 20.95 -0.17 -23.46
N LEU A 300 22.03 0.08 -22.72
CA LEU A 300 22.33 1.34 -22.04
C LEU A 300 23.27 2.15 -22.93
N ASN A 301 22.93 3.41 -23.22
CA ASN A 301 23.71 4.28 -24.11
C ASN A 301 23.76 5.73 -23.60
N ASP A 302 24.96 6.23 -23.27
CA ASP A 302 25.20 7.63 -22.87
C ASP A 302 25.89 8.48 -23.97
N GLY A 303 26.04 7.91 -25.17
CA GLY A 303 26.77 8.50 -26.30
C GLY A 303 28.26 8.13 -26.35
N SER A 304 28.86 7.72 -25.24
CA SER A 304 30.26 7.29 -25.13
C SER A 304 30.40 5.81 -24.74
N LEU A 305 29.49 5.31 -23.92
CA LEU A 305 29.32 3.94 -23.48
C LEU A 305 28.10 3.34 -24.17
N GLN A 306 28.28 2.18 -24.81
CA GLN A 306 27.16 1.36 -25.28
C GLN A 306 27.31 -0.05 -24.69
N GLN A 307 26.53 -0.34 -23.66
CA GLN A 307 26.51 -1.65 -23.00
C GLN A 307 25.20 -2.35 -23.31
N SER A 308 25.25 -3.62 -23.69
CA SER A 308 24.06 -4.44 -23.87
C SER A 308 24.11 -5.68 -23.00
N GLN A 309 23.01 -6.01 -22.34
CA GLN A 309 22.86 -7.20 -21.52
C GLN A 309 21.63 -7.99 -21.97
N SER A 310 21.78 -9.30 -22.12
CA SER A 310 20.70 -10.18 -22.57
C SER A 310 19.99 -10.83 -21.38
N PHE A 311 18.67 -10.74 -21.38
CA PHE A 311 17.78 -11.30 -20.39
C PHE A 311 16.95 -12.43 -21.01
N ARG A 312 16.89 -13.57 -20.32
CA ARG A 312 16.05 -14.73 -20.65
C ARG A 312 15.08 -14.88 -19.49
N GLY A 313 13.80 -15.05 -19.74
CA GLY A 313 12.91 -14.73 -18.62
C GLY A 313 11.55 -14.26 -19.06
N LEU A 314 11.62 -13.40 -20.06
CA LEU A 314 10.63 -12.37 -20.12
C LEU A 314 9.48 -12.84 -20.99
N GLU A 315 8.28 -12.60 -20.51
CA GLU A 315 7.06 -12.69 -21.31
C GLU A 315 6.62 -11.24 -21.57
N LEU A 316 6.97 -10.74 -22.75
CA LEU A 316 6.59 -9.40 -23.20
C LEU A 316 5.33 -9.48 -24.05
N GLY A 317 4.49 -8.45 -23.94
CA GLY A 317 3.17 -8.37 -24.52
C GLY A 317 2.10 -8.15 -23.45
N LEU A 318 1.10 -7.34 -23.80
CA LEU A 318 -0.11 -7.21 -23.00
C LEU A 318 -0.99 -8.45 -23.19
N SER A 319 -1.50 -9.00 -22.10
CA SER A 319 -2.41 -10.14 -22.09
C SER A 319 -3.68 -9.81 -21.32
N ALA A 320 -4.82 -10.35 -21.75
CA ALA A 320 -6.05 -10.26 -20.99
C ALA A 320 -5.87 -10.92 -19.63
N TRP A 321 -6.48 -10.35 -18.59
CA TRP A 321 -6.54 -10.97 -17.28
C TRP A 321 -7.56 -12.11 -17.29
N SER A 322 -7.23 -13.20 -16.60
CA SER A 322 -8.14 -14.32 -16.31
C SER A 322 -8.34 -14.43 -14.81
N THR A 323 -9.19 -15.36 -14.37
CA THR A 323 -9.41 -15.65 -12.96
C THR A 323 -8.25 -16.40 -12.28
N ASP A 324 -7.22 -16.81 -13.04
CA ASP A 324 -6.03 -17.44 -12.49
C ASP A 324 -5.25 -16.44 -11.62
N LEU A 325 -4.87 -16.86 -10.40
CA LEU A 325 -4.21 -15.98 -9.43
C LEU A 325 -2.91 -15.36 -9.95
N ASP A 326 -2.10 -16.13 -10.69
CA ASP A 326 -0.89 -15.65 -11.35
C ASP A 326 -1.17 -14.61 -12.45
N SER A 327 -2.34 -14.69 -13.09
CA SER A 327 -2.78 -13.70 -14.06
C SER A 327 -3.21 -12.43 -13.36
N LEU A 328 -3.99 -12.54 -12.29
CA LEU A 328 -4.48 -11.39 -11.52
C LEU A 328 -3.35 -10.60 -10.85
N ALA A 329 -2.34 -11.31 -10.33
CA ALA A 329 -1.16 -10.73 -9.66
C ALA A 329 -0.32 -9.79 -10.54
N GLN A 330 -0.55 -9.78 -11.85
CA GLN A 330 0.14 -8.92 -12.81
C GLN A 330 -0.54 -7.56 -13.01
N HIS A 331 -1.77 -7.36 -12.53
CA HIS A 331 -2.34 -6.01 -12.45
C HIS A 331 -1.63 -5.24 -11.33
N GLU A 332 -1.39 -3.94 -11.56
CA GLU A 332 -0.61 -3.08 -10.70
C GLU A 332 -1.16 -1.67 -10.71
N ALA A 333 -0.80 -0.88 -9.69
CA ALA A 333 -1.18 0.52 -9.62
C ALA A 333 -0.69 1.28 -10.88
N PRO A 334 -1.54 2.10 -11.49
CA PRO A 334 -1.18 2.86 -12.67
C PRO A 334 -0.29 4.06 -12.33
N ASP A 335 0.50 4.51 -13.29
CA ASP A 335 1.46 5.61 -13.11
C ASP A 335 0.77 6.92 -12.63
N TRP A 336 -0.51 7.15 -12.99
CA TRP A 336 -1.26 8.30 -12.48
C TRP A 336 -1.49 8.22 -10.97
N TYR A 337 -1.73 7.03 -10.43
CA TYR A 337 -1.95 6.80 -9.00
C TYR A 337 -0.63 6.91 -8.24
N ASP A 338 0.45 6.37 -8.81
CA ASP A 338 1.80 6.54 -8.28
C ASP A 338 2.20 8.01 -8.18
N GLY A 339 1.84 8.83 -9.17
CA GLY A 339 2.10 10.26 -9.20
C GLY A 339 1.13 11.13 -8.39
N ALA A 340 -0.01 10.58 -7.96
CA ALA A 340 -1.11 11.32 -7.34
C ALA A 340 -0.81 11.78 -5.91
N LYS A 341 -0.14 10.96 -5.10
CA LYS A 341 0.37 11.23 -3.73
C LYS A 341 -0.64 11.58 -2.64
N PHE A 342 -1.65 12.39 -2.93
CA PHE A 342 -2.59 12.91 -1.95
C PHE A 342 -4.04 12.78 -2.44
N GLY A 343 -4.89 12.21 -1.61
CA GLY A 343 -6.32 12.06 -1.85
C GLY A 343 -7.16 12.40 -0.62
N ILE A 344 -8.45 12.63 -0.85
CA ILE A 344 -9.44 12.84 0.22
C ILE A 344 -10.32 11.62 0.37
N PHE A 345 -10.41 11.08 1.57
CA PHE A 345 -11.36 10.05 1.94
C PHE A 345 -12.60 10.70 2.57
N ILE A 346 -13.77 10.10 2.42
CA ILE A 346 -15.01 10.67 2.90
C ILE A 346 -15.88 9.56 3.49
N HIS A 347 -15.97 9.49 4.82
CA HIS A 347 -16.89 8.61 5.53
C HIS A 347 -18.20 9.32 5.86
N TRP A 348 -19.21 9.08 5.02
CA TRP A 348 -20.52 9.71 5.16
C TRP A 348 -21.67 8.74 4.92
N GLY A 349 -22.59 8.68 5.89
CA GLY A 349 -23.77 7.83 5.85
C GLY A 349 -24.70 8.10 7.04
N PRO A 350 -25.71 7.26 7.28
CA PRO A 350 -26.67 7.44 8.38
C PRO A 350 -26.03 7.54 9.76
N TYR A 351 -24.87 6.91 9.98
CA TYR A 351 -24.09 7.01 11.22
C TYR A 351 -23.64 8.45 11.55
N ALA A 352 -23.65 9.38 10.60
CA ALA A 352 -23.41 10.80 10.87
C ALA A 352 -24.57 11.46 11.66
N VAL A 353 -25.76 10.84 11.70
CA VAL A 353 -26.93 11.32 12.47
C VAL A 353 -26.70 11.21 13.98
N PRO A 354 -26.34 10.03 14.53
CA PRO A 354 -25.85 9.98 15.90
C PRO A 354 -24.49 10.67 16.02
N GLY A 355 -23.56 10.41 15.09
CA GLY A 355 -22.25 11.05 15.01
C GLY A 355 -21.55 11.10 16.36
N TRP A 356 -21.35 9.93 16.99
CA TRP A 356 -20.80 9.80 18.33
C TRP A 356 -19.76 8.68 18.35
N GLY A 357 -18.57 8.98 18.87
CA GLY A 357 -17.47 8.03 19.06
C GLY A 357 -16.52 8.46 20.18
N ASN A 358 -17.04 9.16 21.20
CA ASN A 358 -16.19 9.86 22.16
C ASN A 358 -15.44 8.93 23.11
N SER A 359 -14.13 8.80 22.94
CA SER A 359 -13.30 8.23 24.00
C SER A 359 -11.89 8.79 23.98
N THR A 360 -11.60 9.80 24.79
CA THR A 360 -10.24 9.90 25.33
C THR A 360 -10.13 8.89 26.49
N PRO A 361 -9.30 7.83 26.43
CA PRO A 361 -8.14 7.61 25.56
C PRO A 361 -8.27 6.48 24.49
N HIS A 362 -9.47 6.06 24.08
CA HIS A 362 -9.68 4.94 23.15
C HIS A 362 -10.06 5.42 21.74
N GLU A 363 -9.49 4.84 20.69
CA GLU A 363 -9.98 5.04 19.33
C GLU A 363 -11.30 4.28 19.16
N SER A 364 -12.37 4.98 18.79
CA SER A 364 -13.70 4.38 18.67
C SER A 364 -14.53 5.11 17.63
N TYR A 365 -14.60 4.47 16.48
CA TYR A 365 -15.14 5.02 15.25
C TYR A 365 -16.63 5.35 15.34
N ALA A 366 -17.00 6.58 15.00
CA ALA A 366 -18.39 7.04 15.04
C ALA A 366 -19.25 6.36 13.97
N GLU A 367 -18.65 5.96 12.85
CA GLU A 367 -19.29 5.15 11.81
C GLU A 367 -19.61 3.72 12.26
N TRP A 368 -19.05 3.29 13.40
CA TRP A 368 -19.32 2.02 14.08
C TRP A 368 -20.43 2.09 15.13
N PHE A 369 -21.13 3.22 15.23
CA PHE A 369 -22.17 3.45 16.23
C PHE A 369 -23.17 2.30 16.38
N TRP A 370 -23.70 1.78 15.28
CA TRP A 370 -24.69 0.70 15.34
C TRP A 370 -24.12 -0.57 15.98
N TRP A 371 -22.90 -0.95 15.59
CA TRP A 371 -22.24 -2.14 16.11
C TRP A 371 -21.90 -1.99 17.60
N TYR A 372 -21.28 -0.88 18.01
CA TYR A 372 -20.93 -0.67 19.42
C TYR A 372 -22.15 -0.61 20.34
N THR A 373 -23.24 0.03 19.92
CA THR A 373 -24.46 0.09 20.76
C THR A 373 -25.11 -1.28 20.99
N THR A 374 -24.86 -2.25 20.11
CA THR A 374 -25.46 -3.60 20.18
C THR A 374 -24.53 -4.63 20.83
N HIS A 375 -23.27 -4.27 21.08
CA HIS A 375 -22.23 -5.13 21.69
C HIS A 375 -21.77 -4.59 23.05
N HIS A 376 -22.71 -4.13 23.86
CA HIS A 376 -22.50 -3.60 25.22
C HIS A 376 -22.75 -4.66 26.31
N PRO A 377 -21.96 -4.69 27.40
CA PRO A 377 -20.81 -3.82 27.71
C PRO A 377 -19.48 -4.29 27.12
N GLU A 378 -19.44 -5.41 26.42
CA GLU A 378 -18.19 -6.11 26.09
C GLU A 378 -17.27 -5.34 25.14
N ALA A 379 -17.82 -4.58 24.20
CA ALA A 379 -17.06 -3.84 23.20
C ALA A 379 -17.27 -2.31 23.23
N ASP A 380 -18.27 -1.81 23.96
CA ASP A 380 -18.59 -0.39 24.06
C ASP A 380 -17.69 0.34 25.07
N ALA A 381 -16.52 0.78 24.61
CA ALA A 381 -15.56 1.55 25.42
C ALA A 381 -15.92 3.05 25.57
N SER A 382 -16.89 3.55 24.79
CA SER A 382 -17.02 4.98 24.46
C SER A 382 -18.44 5.50 24.63
N ASP A 383 -19.20 4.83 25.52
CA ASP A 383 -20.50 5.27 25.96
C ASP A 383 -21.52 5.36 24.80
N PHE A 384 -21.40 4.46 23.82
CA PHE A 384 -22.34 4.36 22.71
C PHE A 384 -23.73 3.95 23.23
N TYR A 385 -23.79 2.97 24.12
CA TYR A 385 -25.04 2.47 24.71
C TYR A 385 -25.75 3.54 25.54
N ASP A 386 -25.13 4.21 26.52
CA ASP A 386 -25.90 5.23 27.25
C ASP A 386 -26.15 6.48 26.40
N TYR A 387 -25.32 6.77 25.38
CA TYR A 387 -25.60 7.83 24.41
C TYR A 387 -26.86 7.56 23.60
N ARG A 388 -26.99 6.34 23.07
CA ARG A 388 -28.18 5.92 22.33
C ARG A 388 -29.43 6.05 23.21
N LEU A 389 -29.38 5.56 24.44
CA LEU A 389 -30.51 5.62 25.37
C LEU A 389 -30.93 7.05 25.70
N ARG A 390 -29.98 7.93 26.06
CA ARG A 390 -30.29 9.31 26.48
C ARG A 390 -30.72 10.21 25.33
N THR A 391 -30.29 9.91 24.10
CA THR A 391 -30.53 10.75 22.93
C THR A 391 -31.80 10.34 22.18
N PHE A 392 -32.00 9.04 21.98
CA PHE A 392 -33.07 8.52 21.14
C PHE A 392 -34.15 7.74 21.90
N GLY A 393 -33.85 7.30 23.12
CA GLY A 393 -34.75 6.48 23.93
C GLY A 393 -34.63 4.97 23.64
N PRO A 394 -35.26 4.13 24.47
CA PRO A 394 -35.09 2.67 24.41
C PRO A 394 -35.71 2.02 23.17
N ASP A 395 -36.76 2.63 22.62
CA ASP A 395 -37.53 2.06 21.50
C ASP A 395 -36.95 2.40 20.12
N TRP A 396 -35.91 3.24 20.06
CA TRP A 396 -35.29 3.66 18.81
C TRP A 396 -34.43 2.54 18.21
N ASN A 397 -34.59 2.29 16.91
CA ASN A 397 -33.74 1.40 16.13
C ASN A 397 -32.79 2.23 15.24
N TYR A 398 -31.63 1.67 14.88
CA TYR A 398 -30.64 2.43 14.10
C TYR A 398 -31.21 3.02 12.80
N ASP A 399 -32.04 2.26 12.10
CA ASP A 399 -32.66 2.67 10.84
C ASP A 399 -33.66 3.83 10.96
N ASP A 400 -34.14 4.14 12.17
CA ASP A 400 -34.96 5.33 12.41
C ASP A 400 -34.15 6.62 12.13
N SER A 401 -32.81 6.55 12.10
CA SER A 401 -31.92 7.65 11.70
C SER A 401 -32.08 8.09 10.24
N PHE A 402 -32.60 7.24 9.35
CA PHE A 402 -32.58 7.51 7.92
C PHE A 402 -33.33 8.79 7.55
N VAL A 403 -34.39 9.14 8.28
CA VAL A 403 -35.15 10.39 8.03
C VAL A 403 -34.34 11.64 8.38
N ASN A 404 -33.32 11.51 9.25
CA ASN A 404 -32.46 12.61 9.69
C ASN A 404 -31.14 12.68 8.91
N TYR A 405 -30.81 11.64 8.13
CA TYR A 405 -29.77 11.72 7.09
C TYR A 405 -30.35 12.47 5.89
N THR A 406 -30.25 13.79 5.90
CA THR A 406 -31.01 14.64 4.96
C THR A 406 -30.23 15.10 3.74
N ALA A 407 -28.90 15.20 3.84
CA ALA A 407 -28.07 15.83 2.80
C ALA A 407 -28.58 17.22 2.35
N SER A 408 -29.28 17.95 3.23
CA SER A 408 -29.96 19.21 2.88
C SER A 408 -29.01 20.38 2.60
N ASN A 409 -27.79 20.32 3.13
CA ASN A 409 -26.67 21.24 2.90
C ASN A 409 -25.54 20.59 2.09
N PHE A 410 -25.77 19.41 1.50
CA PHE A 410 -24.80 18.78 0.60
C PHE A 410 -24.69 19.57 -0.72
N ASP A 411 -23.52 20.19 -0.89
CA ASP A 411 -23.11 20.86 -2.11
C ASP A 411 -21.89 20.13 -2.70
N PRO A 412 -22.08 19.26 -3.72
CA PRO A 412 -20.98 18.51 -4.31
C PRO A 412 -19.93 19.43 -4.95
N LYS A 413 -20.31 20.65 -5.37
CA LYS A 413 -19.38 21.59 -5.98
C LYS A 413 -18.45 22.15 -4.93
N ALA A 414 -19.00 22.57 -3.79
CA ALA A 414 -18.19 23.05 -2.67
C ALA A 414 -17.19 21.99 -2.19
N TRP A 415 -17.59 20.72 -2.18
CA TRP A 415 -16.73 19.60 -1.81
C TRP A 415 -15.58 19.40 -2.81
N VAL A 416 -15.87 19.27 -4.11
CA VAL A 416 -14.79 19.04 -5.10
C VAL A 416 -13.85 20.23 -5.23
N ASP A 417 -14.36 21.46 -5.03
CA ASP A 417 -13.52 22.67 -4.95
C ASP A 417 -12.61 22.63 -3.72
N LEU A 418 -13.12 22.22 -2.55
CA LEU A 418 -12.29 22.02 -1.36
C LEU A 418 -11.17 20.98 -1.62
N PHE A 419 -11.49 19.85 -2.24
CA PHE A 419 -10.49 18.80 -2.51
C PHE A 419 -9.40 19.31 -3.45
N ALA A 420 -9.78 20.06 -4.49
CA ALA A 420 -8.83 20.69 -5.39
C ALA A 420 -7.99 21.76 -4.69
N ASP A 421 -8.61 22.60 -3.84
CA ASP A 421 -7.92 23.63 -3.07
C ASP A 421 -6.93 23.04 -2.05
N ALA A 422 -7.25 21.89 -1.46
CA ALA A 422 -6.34 21.11 -0.61
C ALA A 422 -5.15 20.52 -1.40
N GLY A 423 -5.22 20.51 -2.74
CA GLY A 423 -4.18 20.00 -3.62
C GLY A 423 -4.33 18.52 -3.97
N ALA A 424 -5.39 17.85 -3.52
CA ALA A 424 -5.64 16.44 -3.78
C ALA A 424 -5.74 16.13 -5.29
N LYS A 425 -5.40 14.89 -5.66
CA LYS A 425 -5.47 14.40 -7.05
C LYS A 425 -6.55 13.35 -7.25
N TYR A 426 -7.12 12.85 -6.17
CA TYR A 426 -8.21 11.90 -6.17
C TYR A 426 -9.03 12.03 -4.90
N PHE A 427 -10.21 11.45 -4.89
CA PHE A 427 -10.99 11.25 -3.68
C PHE A 427 -11.63 9.87 -3.69
N VAL A 428 -11.90 9.33 -2.50
CA VAL A 428 -12.58 8.05 -2.29
C VAL A 428 -13.79 8.32 -1.40
N PHE A 429 -14.98 7.96 -1.89
CA PHE A 429 -16.23 8.20 -1.15
C PHE A 429 -16.81 6.88 -0.63
N THR A 430 -17.28 6.83 0.63
CA THR A 430 -17.99 5.68 1.19
C THR A 430 -19.33 5.47 0.48
N THR A 431 -19.31 4.64 -0.56
CA THR A 431 -20.52 4.28 -1.32
C THR A 431 -21.43 3.39 -0.48
N LYS A 432 -20.84 2.50 0.32
CA LYS A 432 -21.53 1.66 1.30
C LYS A 432 -20.55 1.26 2.40
N HIS A 433 -20.89 1.57 3.65
CA HIS A 433 -20.14 1.15 4.84
C HIS A 433 -20.70 -0.16 5.40
N HIS A 434 -20.19 -0.63 6.54
CA HIS A 434 -20.61 -1.90 7.17
C HIS A 434 -22.09 -1.96 7.58
N ASP A 435 -22.76 -0.81 7.74
CA ASP A 435 -24.20 -0.75 8.01
C ASP A 435 -25.06 -1.12 6.79
N GLY A 436 -24.43 -1.26 5.62
CA GLY A 436 -25.02 -1.62 4.33
C GLY A 436 -25.92 -0.56 3.71
N PHE A 437 -25.90 0.68 4.22
CA PHE A 437 -26.61 1.78 3.57
C PHE A 437 -25.83 2.32 2.37
N ALA A 438 -26.43 2.26 1.19
CA ALA A 438 -25.79 2.69 -0.05
C ALA A 438 -26.09 4.15 -0.40
N ASN A 439 -25.07 4.92 -0.76
CA ASN A 439 -25.17 6.30 -1.24
C ASN A 439 -25.19 6.41 -2.78
N PHE A 440 -25.54 5.32 -3.46
CA PHE A 440 -25.60 5.20 -4.93
C PHE A 440 -26.81 4.36 -5.34
N ASP A 441 -27.11 4.31 -6.65
CA ASP A 441 -28.15 3.45 -7.20
C ASP A 441 -27.70 1.97 -7.21
N THR A 442 -28.20 1.22 -6.24
CA THR A 442 -27.97 -0.22 -6.08
C THR A 442 -28.77 -1.09 -7.07
N GLY A 443 -29.56 -0.47 -7.95
CA GLY A 443 -30.43 -1.17 -8.88
C GLY A 443 -31.44 -2.07 -8.16
N VAL A 444 -31.48 -3.35 -8.51
CA VAL A 444 -32.42 -4.31 -7.91
C VAL A 444 -31.86 -5.04 -6.67
N THR A 445 -30.60 -4.80 -6.31
CA THR A 445 -29.89 -5.59 -5.29
C THR A 445 -30.30 -5.25 -3.86
N SER A 446 -30.73 -4.00 -3.62
CA SER A 446 -31.15 -3.52 -2.31
C SER A 446 -31.93 -2.22 -2.47
N ASN A 447 -32.90 -1.96 -1.59
CA ASN A 447 -33.53 -0.65 -1.45
C ASN A 447 -32.97 0.14 -0.24
N ARG A 448 -31.99 -0.39 0.50
CA ARG A 448 -31.35 0.30 1.64
C ARG A 448 -30.36 1.36 1.14
N SER A 449 -30.89 2.45 0.58
CA SER A 449 -30.06 3.48 -0.06
C SER A 449 -30.59 4.92 0.11
N SER A 450 -29.72 5.89 -0.18
CA SER A 450 -30.01 7.33 -0.20
C SER A 450 -31.06 7.73 -1.23
N ILE A 451 -31.34 6.87 -2.22
CA ILE A 451 -32.40 7.08 -3.22
C ILE A 451 -33.76 6.73 -2.62
N HIS A 452 -33.82 5.66 -1.83
CA HIS A 452 -35.06 5.15 -1.26
C HIS A 452 -35.37 5.70 0.13
N TYR A 453 -34.40 6.26 0.84
CA TYR A 453 -34.55 6.82 2.19
C TYR A 453 -33.76 8.12 2.33
N GLY A 454 -34.02 8.87 3.42
CA GLY A 454 -33.31 10.11 3.73
C GLY A 454 -33.27 11.11 2.57
N PRO A 455 -32.10 11.36 1.93
CA PRO A 455 -31.94 12.40 0.92
C PRO A 455 -32.83 12.27 -0.32
N LYS A 456 -33.24 11.05 -0.68
CA LYS A 456 -33.89 10.71 -1.96
C LYS A 456 -33.08 11.17 -3.18
N ARG A 457 -31.76 10.99 -3.10
CA ARG A 457 -30.76 11.47 -4.06
C ARG A 457 -29.73 10.37 -4.35
N ASP A 458 -29.24 10.36 -5.59
CA ASP A 458 -28.04 9.59 -5.95
C ASP A 458 -26.80 10.44 -5.60
N ILE A 459 -26.37 10.33 -4.35
CA ILE A 459 -25.30 11.16 -3.79
C ILE A 459 -23.98 10.94 -4.53
N LEU A 460 -23.64 9.68 -4.81
CA LEU A 460 -22.42 9.33 -5.54
C LEU A 460 -22.46 9.88 -6.97
N GLY A 461 -23.57 9.71 -7.68
CA GLY A 461 -23.74 10.21 -9.05
C GLY A 461 -23.58 11.72 -9.12
N GLU A 462 -24.29 12.44 -8.23
CA GLU A 462 -24.17 13.90 -8.15
C GLU A 462 -22.74 14.36 -7.86
N LEU A 463 -22.01 13.69 -6.95
CA LEU A 463 -20.62 14.02 -6.64
C LEU A 463 -19.68 13.75 -7.83
N PHE A 464 -19.82 12.60 -8.48
CA PHE A 464 -18.95 12.17 -9.59
C PHE A 464 -19.18 13.00 -10.85
N ASP A 465 -20.42 13.35 -11.17
CA ASP A 465 -20.77 14.23 -12.29
C ASP A 465 -20.24 15.64 -12.04
N THR A 466 -20.41 16.16 -10.83
CA THR A 466 -19.90 17.48 -10.44
C THR A 466 -18.37 17.54 -10.49
N ALA A 467 -17.69 16.49 -10.02
CA ALA A 467 -16.24 16.36 -10.17
C ALA A 467 -15.83 16.32 -11.64
N ALA A 468 -16.55 15.58 -12.49
CA ALA A 468 -16.29 15.53 -13.94
C ALA A 468 -16.40 16.91 -14.60
N GLU A 469 -17.41 17.68 -14.20
CA GLU A 469 -17.72 18.98 -14.79
C GLU A 469 -16.75 20.07 -14.32
N HIS A 470 -16.46 20.14 -13.02
CA HIS A 470 -15.76 21.27 -12.43
C HIS A 470 -14.29 20.98 -12.08
N GLN A 471 -13.95 19.73 -11.80
CA GLN A 471 -12.60 19.32 -11.38
C GLN A 471 -12.16 18.04 -12.11
N PRO A 472 -12.16 17.99 -13.46
CA PRO A 472 -11.96 16.75 -14.24
C PRO A 472 -10.59 16.08 -14.04
N SER A 473 -9.63 16.77 -13.42
CA SER A 473 -8.34 16.19 -13.03
C SER A 473 -8.40 15.34 -11.76
N LEU A 474 -9.44 15.49 -10.93
CA LEU A 474 -9.64 14.65 -9.75
C LEU A 474 -10.11 13.27 -10.20
N ARG A 475 -9.32 12.26 -9.84
CA ARG A 475 -9.71 10.86 -10.01
C ARG A 475 -10.75 10.48 -8.98
N ARG A 476 -11.69 9.64 -9.38
CA ARG A 476 -12.90 9.34 -8.61
C ARG A 476 -12.85 7.92 -8.11
N GLY A 477 -12.78 7.73 -6.81
CA GLY A 477 -12.71 6.44 -6.15
C GLY A 477 -13.96 6.13 -5.34
N THR A 478 -14.23 4.84 -5.20
CA THR A 478 -15.36 4.30 -4.46
C THR A 478 -14.85 3.42 -3.34
N TYR A 479 -15.20 3.75 -2.10
CA TYR A 479 -15.07 2.82 -0.99
C TYR A 479 -16.27 1.89 -0.95
N PHE A 480 -16.02 0.60 -0.75
CA PHE A 480 -17.05 -0.43 -0.68
C PHE A 480 -16.74 -1.44 0.41
N SER A 481 -17.57 -1.46 1.46
CA SER A 481 -17.48 -2.52 2.45
C SER A 481 -17.99 -3.85 1.87
N LEU A 482 -17.13 -4.88 1.88
CA LEU A 482 -17.52 -6.21 1.46
C LEU A 482 -18.60 -6.80 2.40
N PRO A 483 -18.37 -6.90 3.72
CA PRO A 483 -19.37 -7.44 4.63
C PRO A 483 -20.38 -6.38 5.12
N GLU A 484 -21.58 -6.83 5.46
CA GLU A 484 -22.61 -6.02 6.13
C GLU A 484 -22.89 -6.63 7.50
N TRP A 485 -22.86 -5.82 8.58
CA TRP A 485 -22.93 -6.35 9.95
C TRP A 485 -24.19 -7.17 10.17
N PHE A 486 -25.34 -6.61 9.79
CA PHE A 486 -26.65 -7.13 10.18
C PHE A 486 -27.56 -7.48 9.00
N ASN A 487 -26.99 -7.65 7.79
CA ASN A 487 -27.74 -8.18 6.67
C ASN A 487 -27.91 -9.70 6.82
N PRO A 488 -29.15 -10.23 6.91
CA PRO A 488 -29.38 -11.65 7.13
C PRO A 488 -28.86 -12.54 6.00
N ASP A 489 -28.74 -12.03 4.77
CA ASP A 489 -28.24 -12.80 3.63
C ASP A 489 -26.72 -12.99 3.69
N PHE A 490 -26.00 -12.15 4.47
CA PHE A 490 -24.57 -12.32 4.74
C PHE A 490 -24.28 -13.41 5.79
N GLY A 491 -25.29 -13.87 6.54
CA GLY A 491 -25.15 -14.86 7.63
C GLY A 491 -24.31 -16.10 7.31
N PRO A 492 -24.40 -16.72 6.12
CA PRO A 492 -23.55 -17.84 5.74
C PRO A 492 -22.04 -17.53 5.72
N TYR A 493 -21.66 -16.25 5.61
CA TYR A 493 -20.29 -15.75 5.59
C TYR A 493 -19.91 -15.00 6.87
N GLY A 494 -20.83 -14.90 7.85
CA GLY A 494 -20.63 -14.13 9.06
C GLY A 494 -19.43 -14.61 9.88
N PHE A 495 -18.73 -13.67 10.52
CA PHE A 495 -17.48 -13.96 11.23
C PHE A 495 -17.20 -13.02 12.40
N SER A 496 -16.34 -13.45 13.31
CA SER A 496 -15.68 -12.61 14.31
C SER A 496 -14.19 -12.59 14.02
N GLN A 497 -13.52 -11.44 14.17
CA GLN A 497 -12.08 -11.35 13.90
C GLN A 497 -11.25 -12.20 14.86
N LEU A 498 -11.67 -12.25 16.12
CA LEU A 498 -11.03 -12.98 17.22
C LEU A 498 -12.08 -13.78 18.00
N ALA A 499 -11.62 -14.81 18.72
CA ALA A 499 -12.46 -15.65 19.56
C ALA A 499 -12.77 -15.03 20.94
N THR A 500 -13.10 -13.75 20.99
CA THR A 500 -13.46 -13.03 22.23
C THR A 500 -14.79 -12.31 22.07
N ASN A 501 -15.53 -12.14 23.18
CA ASN A 501 -16.84 -11.46 23.13
C ASN A 501 -16.74 -9.97 22.80
N SER A 502 -15.57 -9.35 23.03
CA SER A 502 -15.28 -7.97 22.65
C SER A 502 -14.77 -7.84 21.21
N SER A 503 -14.67 -8.95 20.46
CA SER A 503 -14.14 -8.94 19.12
C SER A 503 -15.13 -8.34 18.14
N THR A 504 -14.63 -7.42 17.33
CA THR A 504 -15.25 -6.96 16.09
C THR A 504 -15.79 -8.14 15.26
N SER A 505 -17.06 -8.03 14.86
CA SER A 505 -17.76 -9.11 14.16
C SER A 505 -18.75 -8.61 13.10
N TRP A 506 -19.00 -9.44 12.10
CA TRP A 506 -20.06 -9.27 11.10
C TRP A 506 -20.96 -10.49 11.18
N PRO A 507 -21.97 -10.48 12.07
CA PRO A 507 -22.76 -11.67 12.34
C PRO A 507 -23.67 -12.07 11.17
N GLY A 508 -24.03 -11.14 10.28
CA GLY A 508 -24.90 -11.42 9.13
C GLY A 508 -26.31 -11.87 9.56
N MET A 509 -26.84 -11.25 10.61
CA MET A 509 -28.17 -11.50 11.16
C MET A 509 -28.76 -10.18 11.66
N LEU A 510 -30.07 -10.10 11.88
CA LEU A 510 -30.67 -8.87 12.42
C LEU A 510 -30.04 -8.49 13.77
N ALA A 511 -29.78 -7.20 13.95
CA ALA A 511 -29.33 -6.66 15.22
C ALA A 511 -30.43 -6.83 16.27
N THR A 512 -30.05 -7.03 17.54
CA THR A 512 -30.99 -6.99 18.66
C THR A 512 -30.92 -5.63 19.33
N ASN A 513 -32.06 -4.96 19.47
CA ASN A 513 -32.16 -3.71 20.21
C ASN A 513 -31.74 -3.97 21.68
N PRO A 514 -30.74 -3.25 22.19
CA PRO A 514 -30.07 -3.63 23.43
C PRO A 514 -30.90 -3.27 24.69
N TYR A 515 -32.01 -2.52 24.56
CA TYR A 515 -32.90 -2.18 25.68
C TYR A 515 -34.21 -2.96 25.67
N THR A 516 -34.79 -3.20 24.48
CA THR A 516 -36.08 -3.88 24.34
C THR A 516 -35.93 -5.39 24.14
N GLY A 517 -34.76 -5.85 23.66
CA GLY A 517 -34.51 -7.25 23.30
C GLY A 517 -35.25 -7.70 22.04
N LEU A 518 -35.79 -6.78 21.25
CA LEU A 518 -36.46 -7.05 19.97
C LEU A 518 -35.47 -6.92 18.82
N ASP A 519 -35.70 -7.65 17.73
CA ASP A 519 -34.92 -7.50 16.50
C ASP A 519 -35.14 -6.10 15.91
N GLU A 520 -34.05 -5.42 15.57
CA GLU A 520 -34.07 -4.20 14.77
C GLU A 520 -34.32 -4.56 13.29
N PRO A 521 -35.16 -3.79 12.58
CA PRO A 521 -35.38 -4.04 11.16
C PRO A 521 -34.12 -3.75 10.33
N TYR A 522 -33.90 -4.54 9.27
CA TYR A 522 -32.96 -4.20 8.19
C TYR A 522 -33.74 -3.52 7.05
N THR A 523 -34.05 -2.24 7.24
CA THR A 523 -34.93 -1.45 6.37
C THR A 523 -34.34 -1.34 4.97
N GLY A 524 -35.18 -1.59 3.95
CA GLY A 524 -34.75 -1.59 2.55
C GLY A 524 -34.16 -2.92 2.07
N HIS A 525 -34.11 -3.95 2.91
CA HIS A 525 -33.69 -5.30 2.51
C HIS A 525 -34.50 -5.84 1.33
N VAL A 526 -33.81 -6.37 0.32
CA VAL A 526 -34.38 -7.19 -0.74
C VAL A 526 -33.78 -8.58 -0.58
N PRO A 527 -34.57 -9.61 -0.20
CA PRO A 527 -34.03 -10.94 0.02
C PRO A 527 -33.42 -11.53 -1.25
N VAL A 528 -32.21 -12.08 -1.12
CA VAL A 528 -31.49 -12.77 -2.20
C VAL A 528 -31.14 -14.22 -1.83
N ASN A 529 -30.56 -14.99 -2.76
CA ASN A 529 -30.14 -16.36 -2.47
C ASN A 529 -28.71 -16.41 -1.95
N ASP A 530 -27.82 -15.61 -2.53
CA ASP A 530 -26.40 -15.58 -2.21
C ASP A 530 -25.92 -14.12 -2.17
N PHE A 531 -25.51 -13.66 -0.99
CA PHE A 531 -25.10 -12.26 -0.80
C PHE A 531 -23.94 -11.86 -1.72
N ILE A 532 -22.98 -12.75 -1.97
CA ILE A 532 -21.81 -12.43 -2.80
C ILE A 532 -22.24 -12.28 -4.26
N ALA A 533 -22.98 -13.26 -4.79
CA ALA A 533 -23.36 -13.30 -6.20
C ALA A 533 -24.52 -12.35 -6.55
N ASP A 534 -25.46 -12.11 -5.63
CA ASP A 534 -26.68 -11.34 -5.91
C ASP A 534 -26.63 -9.89 -5.38
N VAL A 535 -25.71 -9.55 -4.46
CA VAL A 535 -25.58 -8.20 -3.88
C VAL A 535 -24.18 -7.62 -4.06
N MET A 536 -23.16 -8.28 -3.50
CA MET A 536 -21.79 -7.74 -3.45
C MET A 536 -21.21 -7.50 -4.84
N VAL A 537 -21.08 -8.55 -5.65
CA VAL A 537 -20.47 -8.46 -6.99
C VAL A 537 -21.31 -7.55 -7.90
N PRO A 538 -22.65 -7.68 -7.99
CA PRO A 538 -23.45 -6.76 -8.81
C PRO A 538 -23.33 -5.29 -8.40
N GLN A 539 -23.20 -4.98 -7.10
CA GLN A 539 -22.96 -3.61 -6.66
C GLN A 539 -21.56 -3.11 -7.04
N MET A 540 -20.52 -3.94 -6.90
CA MET A 540 -19.18 -3.61 -7.39
C MET A 540 -19.17 -3.36 -8.91
N GLU A 541 -19.91 -4.16 -9.69
CA GLU A 541 -20.09 -3.96 -11.12
C GLU A 541 -20.81 -2.65 -11.47
N ILE A 542 -21.84 -2.28 -10.71
CA ILE A 542 -22.51 -0.98 -10.88
C ILE A 542 -21.51 0.17 -10.67
N LEU A 543 -20.72 0.13 -9.60
CA LEU A 543 -19.70 1.14 -9.31
C LEU A 543 -18.62 1.19 -10.41
N ALA A 544 -18.20 0.02 -10.90
CA ALA A 544 -17.22 -0.10 -11.97
C ALA A 544 -17.72 0.42 -13.32
N TYR A 545 -18.95 0.07 -13.71
CA TYR A 545 -19.42 0.25 -15.09
C TYR A 545 -20.36 1.43 -15.27
N ASN A 546 -21.23 1.70 -14.30
CA ASN A 546 -22.20 2.80 -14.40
C ASN A 546 -21.58 4.09 -13.88
N TYR A 547 -20.94 4.04 -12.70
CA TYR A 547 -20.27 5.19 -12.10
C TYR A 547 -18.84 5.39 -12.59
N SER A 548 -18.28 4.40 -13.30
CA SER A 548 -16.97 4.53 -13.90
C SER A 548 -15.90 4.88 -12.85
N THR A 549 -15.86 4.17 -11.73
CA THR A 549 -14.82 4.40 -10.71
C THR A 549 -13.40 4.20 -11.28
N ASP A 550 -12.46 5.03 -10.82
CA ASP A 550 -11.02 4.91 -11.10
C ASP A 550 -10.29 4.10 -10.00
N ILE A 551 -10.87 4.02 -8.79
CA ILE A 551 -10.31 3.30 -7.63
C ILE A 551 -11.43 2.48 -6.97
N MET A 552 -11.22 1.16 -6.87
CA MET A 552 -12.04 0.30 -6.02
C MET A 552 -11.33 0.10 -4.68
N TRP A 553 -11.79 0.81 -3.65
CA TRP A 553 -11.24 0.73 -2.31
C TRP A 553 -12.14 -0.16 -1.45
N CYS A 554 -11.85 -1.46 -1.37
CA CYS A 554 -12.69 -2.35 -0.56
C CYS A 554 -12.28 -2.30 0.91
N ASP A 555 -13.09 -2.88 1.79
CA ASP A 555 -12.71 -3.07 3.18
C ASP A 555 -13.05 -4.45 3.73
N CYS A 556 -12.37 -4.78 4.83
CA CYS A 556 -12.46 -6.03 5.60
C CYS A 556 -11.95 -7.30 4.93
N GLY A 557 -11.53 -7.33 3.66
CA GLY A 557 -10.74 -8.44 3.10
C GLY A 557 -11.31 -9.86 3.30
N ALA A 558 -12.63 -9.99 3.43
CA ALA A 558 -13.33 -11.19 3.88
C ALA A 558 -13.82 -12.05 2.67
N ALA A 559 -14.88 -12.84 2.87
CA ALA A 559 -15.52 -13.61 1.81
C ALA A 559 -15.90 -12.70 0.63
N ASN A 560 -15.60 -13.11 -0.59
CA ASN A 560 -15.65 -12.24 -1.76
C ASN A 560 -15.87 -13.00 -3.08
N GLY A 561 -16.25 -12.25 -4.13
CA GLY A 561 -16.30 -12.68 -5.53
C GLY A 561 -15.28 -11.95 -6.42
N THR A 562 -14.15 -11.52 -5.84
CA THR A 562 -13.26 -10.52 -6.45
C THR A 562 -12.52 -11.02 -7.70
N ALA A 563 -12.20 -12.32 -7.79
CA ALA A 563 -11.42 -12.85 -8.90
C ALA A 563 -12.08 -12.65 -10.27
N GLU A 564 -13.37 -12.98 -10.38
CA GLU A 564 -14.16 -12.80 -11.61
C GLU A 564 -14.38 -11.32 -11.91
N PHE A 565 -14.83 -10.57 -10.90
CA PHE A 565 -15.05 -9.12 -11.01
C PHE A 565 -13.79 -8.38 -11.50
N ALA A 566 -12.64 -8.61 -10.88
CA ALA A 566 -11.40 -7.90 -11.18
C ALA A 566 -10.91 -8.21 -12.61
N ALA A 567 -10.92 -9.48 -13.03
CA ALA A 567 -10.54 -9.87 -14.38
C ALA A 567 -11.40 -9.15 -15.43
N ASP A 568 -12.72 -9.14 -15.26
CA ASP A 568 -13.64 -8.51 -16.21
C ASP A 568 -13.53 -6.98 -16.20
N TRP A 569 -13.47 -6.37 -15.01
CA TRP A 569 -13.36 -4.92 -14.88
C TRP A 569 -12.07 -4.39 -15.51
N TRP A 570 -10.92 -5.00 -15.20
CA TRP A 570 -9.64 -4.56 -15.73
C TRP A 570 -9.55 -4.74 -17.24
N ASN A 571 -10.04 -5.86 -17.78
CA ASN A 571 -10.09 -6.08 -19.23
C ASN A 571 -10.97 -5.04 -19.93
N LYS A 572 -12.13 -4.71 -19.34
CA LYS A 572 -13.05 -3.70 -19.88
C LYS A 572 -12.47 -2.28 -19.77
N ALA A 573 -11.84 -1.94 -18.65
CA ALA A 573 -11.15 -0.67 -18.47
C ALA A 573 -10.02 -0.51 -19.51
N ARG A 574 -9.19 -1.53 -19.71
CA ARG A 574 -8.14 -1.53 -20.74
C ARG A 574 -8.72 -1.35 -22.16
N ALA A 575 -9.84 -2.00 -22.48
CA ALA A 575 -10.49 -1.82 -23.78
C ALA A 575 -10.99 -0.38 -24.03
N GLN A 576 -11.17 0.41 -22.96
CA GLN A 576 -11.56 1.82 -22.99
C GLN A 576 -10.37 2.78 -22.83
N ASP A 577 -9.14 2.27 -22.81
CA ASP A 577 -7.92 3.02 -22.46
C ASP A 577 -8.02 3.72 -21.08
N ARG A 578 -8.73 3.09 -20.15
CA ARG A 578 -8.88 3.53 -18.76
C ARG A 578 -7.97 2.73 -17.86
N GLN A 579 -7.20 3.45 -17.06
CA GLN A 579 -6.34 2.87 -16.03
C GLN A 579 -7.02 3.00 -14.67
N VAL A 580 -7.32 1.86 -14.06
CA VAL A 580 -8.03 1.77 -12.77
C VAL A 580 -7.12 1.08 -11.76
N THR A 581 -7.50 1.12 -10.48
CA THR A 581 -6.73 0.43 -9.43
C THR A 581 -7.60 -0.09 -8.29
N MET A 582 -7.07 -1.05 -7.52
CA MET A 582 -7.77 -1.71 -6.42
C MET A 582 -6.87 -1.94 -5.21
N ASN A 583 -7.37 -1.66 -4.00
CA ASN A 583 -6.57 -1.77 -2.77
C ASN A 583 -6.34 -3.22 -2.31
N SER A 584 -5.58 -3.40 -1.22
CA SER A 584 -5.26 -4.73 -0.67
C SER A 584 -6.36 -5.40 0.15
N ARG A 585 -7.54 -4.78 0.29
CA ARG A 585 -8.62 -5.24 1.18
C ARG A 585 -9.83 -5.81 0.44
N CYS A 586 -9.71 -6.09 -0.85
CA CYS A 586 -10.79 -6.70 -1.64
C CYS A 586 -10.89 -8.23 -1.49
N GLY A 587 -10.28 -8.82 -0.46
CA GLY A 587 -10.44 -10.24 -0.12
C GLY A 587 -9.59 -11.22 -0.95
N LEU A 588 -8.75 -10.71 -1.86
CA LEU A 588 -7.81 -11.52 -2.61
C LEU A 588 -6.45 -10.80 -2.76
N ALA A 589 -5.40 -11.33 -2.13
CA ALA A 589 -4.08 -10.70 -2.14
C ALA A 589 -3.49 -10.53 -3.56
N HIS A 590 -3.85 -11.44 -4.48
CA HIS A 590 -3.39 -11.40 -5.87
C HIS A 590 -4.00 -10.25 -6.67
N THR A 591 -5.07 -9.61 -6.20
CA THR A 591 -5.67 -8.46 -6.87
C THR A 591 -5.31 -7.13 -6.25
N ALA A 592 -4.47 -7.14 -5.22
CA ALA A 592 -4.02 -5.93 -4.53
C ALA A 592 -3.00 -5.18 -5.40
N ASP A 593 -3.33 -3.99 -5.87
CA ASP A 593 -2.38 -3.13 -6.59
C ASP A 593 -1.45 -2.37 -5.65
N PHE A 594 -1.98 -1.98 -4.49
CA PHE A 594 -1.27 -1.26 -3.43
C PHE A 594 -1.75 -1.71 -2.05
N ASP A 595 -0.89 -1.56 -1.06
CA ASP A 595 -1.17 -1.92 0.32
C ASP A 595 -1.74 -0.74 1.12
N THR A 596 -2.59 -0.98 2.12
CA THR A 596 -3.29 0.08 2.87
C THR A 596 -3.10 -0.05 4.39
N PRO A 597 -1.92 0.30 4.92
CA PRO A 597 -1.74 0.35 6.36
C PRO A 597 -2.50 1.57 6.92
N GLU A 598 -3.29 1.37 7.97
CA GLU A 598 -4.05 2.44 8.63
C GLU A 598 -3.18 3.19 9.63
N TYR A 599 -3.28 4.52 9.67
CA TYR A 599 -2.54 5.41 10.60
C TYR A 599 -1.01 5.20 10.62
N ALA A 600 -0.44 4.57 9.60
CA ALA A 600 0.95 4.11 9.63
C ALA A 600 1.89 5.05 8.87
N THR A 601 3.11 5.13 9.39
CA THR A 601 4.30 5.62 8.68
C THR A 601 5.39 4.54 8.75
N PHE A 602 6.40 4.66 7.89
CA PHE A 602 7.52 3.72 7.82
C PHE A 602 8.84 4.43 8.09
N SER A 603 9.89 3.73 8.49
CA SER A 603 11.24 4.33 8.56
C SER A 603 12.07 4.03 7.32
N THR A 604 11.60 3.13 6.46
CA THR A 604 12.26 2.69 5.22
C THR A 604 11.32 2.78 4.03
N VAL A 605 11.92 2.90 2.83
CA VAL A 605 11.18 2.86 1.56
C VAL A 605 10.49 1.51 1.40
N GLN A 606 9.22 1.54 0.99
CA GLN A 606 8.52 0.36 0.52
C GLN A 606 8.59 0.29 -1.00
N ALA A 607 9.17 -0.78 -1.55
CA ALA A 607 9.28 -0.93 -3.01
C ALA A 607 7.92 -1.14 -3.68
N ARG A 608 7.02 -1.84 -3.00
CA ARG A 608 5.62 -2.01 -3.38
C ARG A 608 4.83 -0.75 -3.03
N LYS A 609 3.89 -0.38 -3.89
CA LYS A 609 3.07 0.81 -3.68
C LYS A 609 2.15 0.64 -2.46
N TRP A 610 1.99 1.70 -1.69
CA TRP A 610 1.12 1.71 -0.51
C TRP A 610 0.44 3.07 -0.34
N GLU A 611 -0.62 3.09 0.45
CA GLU A 611 -1.41 4.28 0.80
C GLU A 611 -1.77 4.24 2.29
N SER A 612 -1.25 5.20 3.06
CA SER A 612 -1.73 5.39 4.42
C SER A 612 -3.06 6.12 4.41
N ASN A 613 -3.94 5.77 5.34
CA ASN A 613 -5.22 6.42 5.53
C ASN A 613 -5.52 6.66 7.01
N GLN A 614 -6.17 7.78 7.30
CA GLN A 614 -6.54 8.22 8.65
C GLN A 614 -7.55 9.38 8.63
N GLY A 615 -8.30 9.53 9.71
CA GLY A 615 -9.18 10.67 9.98
C GLY A 615 -8.45 11.99 10.24
N MET A 616 -9.03 13.10 9.77
CA MET A 616 -8.74 14.42 10.36
C MET A 616 -9.25 14.52 11.79
N ASP A 617 -10.33 13.81 12.10
CA ASP A 617 -10.71 13.50 13.47
C ASP A 617 -9.74 12.45 14.03
N PRO A 618 -9.09 12.70 15.18
CA PRO A 618 -8.09 11.79 15.73
C PRO A 618 -8.67 10.47 16.26
N TYR A 619 -9.99 10.30 16.28
CA TYR A 619 -10.65 9.12 16.86
C TYR A 619 -11.59 8.39 15.90
N SER A 620 -11.81 8.91 14.69
CA SER A 620 -12.91 8.47 13.82
C SER A 620 -12.68 8.84 12.36
N TYR A 621 -13.29 8.10 11.44
CA TYR A 621 -13.48 8.54 10.06
C TYR A 621 -14.82 9.30 9.92
N GLY A 622 -15.91 8.69 10.37
CA GLY A 622 -17.23 9.32 10.36
C GLY A 622 -17.32 10.54 11.29
N TYR A 623 -18.23 11.46 10.99
CA TYR A 623 -18.48 12.65 11.82
C TYR A 623 -18.68 12.31 13.31
N ASN A 624 -17.82 12.84 14.19
CA ASN A 624 -17.94 12.68 15.63
C ASN A 624 -18.22 14.03 16.32
N ARG A 625 -19.43 14.21 16.84
CA ARG A 625 -19.85 15.46 17.51
C ARG A 625 -19.17 15.74 18.84
N ALA A 626 -18.52 14.73 19.40
CA ALA A 626 -17.84 14.87 20.67
C ALA A 626 -16.41 15.37 20.52
N THR A 627 -15.83 15.29 19.33
CA THR A 627 -14.51 15.81 19.03
C THR A 627 -14.52 17.33 19.15
N SER A 628 -13.64 17.85 20.00
CA SER A 628 -13.45 19.29 20.12
C SER A 628 -12.86 19.83 18.81
N PRO A 629 -13.30 21.01 18.32
CA PRO A 629 -12.66 21.72 17.21
C PRO A 629 -11.12 21.75 17.25
N SER A 630 -10.55 21.95 18.44
CA SER A 630 -9.09 22.03 18.62
C SER A 630 -8.35 20.70 18.49
N ALA A 631 -9.07 19.57 18.43
CA ALA A 631 -8.49 18.23 18.34
C ALA A 631 -8.33 17.76 16.89
N TYR A 632 -9.03 18.39 15.93
CA TYR A 632 -8.88 18.08 14.52
C TYR A 632 -7.46 18.33 14.04
N MET A 633 -7.00 17.46 13.14
CA MET A 633 -5.69 17.55 12.49
C MET A 633 -5.48 18.94 11.87
N ASN A 634 -4.34 19.54 12.16
CA ASN A 634 -3.99 20.87 11.65
C ASN A 634 -3.14 20.79 10.38
N ALA A 635 -2.98 21.92 9.70
CA ALA A 635 -2.24 22.01 8.44
C ALA A 635 -0.79 21.50 8.52
N SER A 636 -0.10 21.74 9.63
CA SER A 636 1.29 21.28 9.79
C SER A 636 1.38 19.76 9.81
N THR A 637 0.47 19.08 10.51
CA THR A 637 0.41 17.61 10.53
C THR A 637 0.11 17.05 9.13
N ILE A 638 -0.87 17.63 8.42
CA ILE A 638 -1.21 17.22 7.04
C ILE A 638 0.02 17.30 6.13
N VAL A 639 0.77 18.41 6.20
CA VAL A 639 1.99 18.60 5.39
C VAL A 639 3.08 17.62 5.79
N TYR A 640 3.30 17.40 7.10
CA TYR A 640 4.34 16.50 7.58
C TYR A 640 4.09 15.06 7.18
N ASP A 641 2.86 14.58 7.36
CA ASP A 641 2.46 13.22 7.02
C ASP A 641 2.56 13.01 5.50
N LEU A 642 2.09 13.96 4.69
CA LEU A 642 2.22 13.89 3.23
C LEU A 642 3.70 13.80 2.80
N VAL A 643 4.56 14.69 3.32
CA VAL A 643 5.98 14.73 2.97
C VAL A 643 6.70 13.44 3.40
N ASP A 644 6.37 12.91 4.57
CA ASP A 644 6.92 11.66 5.09
C ASP A 644 6.52 10.46 4.22
N MET A 645 5.22 10.29 3.98
CA MET A 645 4.70 9.15 3.20
C MET A 645 5.24 9.16 1.78
N VAL A 646 5.28 10.33 1.11
CA VAL A 646 5.74 10.44 -0.27
C VAL A 646 7.21 10.08 -0.42
N SER A 647 8.07 10.44 0.54
CA SER A 647 9.50 10.08 0.49
C SER A 647 9.73 8.56 0.61
N LYS A 648 8.75 7.84 1.15
CA LYS A 648 8.76 6.39 1.39
C LYS A 648 7.91 5.61 0.38
N ASN A 649 7.63 6.22 -0.77
CA ASN A 649 6.84 5.68 -1.88
C ASN A 649 5.32 5.59 -1.63
N GLY A 650 4.82 6.15 -0.53
CA GLY A 650 3.41 6.14 -0.15
C GLY A 650 2.56 7.18 -0.87
N ASN A 651 1.25 6.96 -0.85
CA ASN A 651 0.24 8.01 -0.96
C ASN A 651 -0.39 8.25 0.43
N PHE A 652 -1.02 9.41 0.59
CA PHE A 652 -1.76 9.81 1.78
C PHE A 652 -3.23 10.04 1.42
N LEU A 653 -4.13 9.24 1.99
CA LEU A 653 -5.57 9.35 1.83
C LEU A 653 -6.19 9.86 3.14
N LEU A 654 -6.44 11.16 3.21
CA LEU A 654 -6.89 11.84 4.42
C LEU A 654 -8.41 11.94 4.47
N ASP A 655 -9.02 11.44 5.53
CA ASP A 655 -10.46 11.38 5.68
C ASP A 655 -11.09 12.64 6.30
N ILE A 656 -12.25 13.02 5.77
CA ILE A 656 -13.18 13.97 6.39
C ILE A 656 -14.49 13.26 6.75
N GLY A 657 -15.12 13.71 7.84
CA GLY A 657 -16.40 13.20 8.32
C GLY A 657 -17.53 14.23 8.22
N PRO A 658 -18.30 14.28 7.11
CA PRO A 658 -19.40 15.22 6.95
C PRO A 658 -20.57 14.96 7.91
N ARG A 659 -21.28 16.03 8.30
CA ARG A 659 -22.49 15.96 9.12
C ARG A 659 -23.64 15.33 8.34
N ALA A 660 -24.68 14.83 9.02
CA ALA A 660 -25.83 14.19 8.38
C ALA A 660 -26.59 15.06 7.35
N ASP A 661 -26.48 16.38 7.45
CA ASP A 661 -27.04 17.32 6.46
C ASP A 661 -26.11 17.58 5.27
N GLY A 662 -24.87 17.08 5.26
CA GLY A 662 -23.89 17.26 4.20
C GLY A 662 -22.98 18.47 4.36
N SER A 663 -23.14 19.26 5.43
CA SER A 663 -22.17 20.29 5.79
C SER A 663 -20.90 19.66 6.39
N LEU A 664 -19.74 20.21 6.05
CA LEU A 664 -18.44 19.74 6.57
C LEU A 664 -18.15 20.39 7.92
N VAL A 665 -17.21 19.81 8.68
CA VAL A 665 -16.71 20.44 9.90
C VAL A 665 -15.79 21.59 9.50
N LYS A 666 -16.00 22.77 10.09
CA LYS A 666 -15.29 23.99 9.69
C LYS A 666 -13.77 23.83 9.84
N GLU A 667 -13.33 23.16 10.89
CA GLU A 667 -11.91 22.92 11.17
C GLU A 667 -11.27 22.02 10.11
N GLU A 668 -12.00 21.03 9.58
CA GLU A 668 -11.53 20.22 8.46
C GLU A 668 -11.34 21.09 7.19
N GLU A 669 -12.36 21.88 6.84
CA GLU A 669 -12.30 22.78 5.68
C GLU A 669 -11.14 23.78 5.77
N ASP A 670 -11.02 24.47 6.92
CA ASP A 670 -10.01 25.51 7.14
C ASP A 670 -8.60 24.91 7.08
N ASN A 671 -8.37 23.78 7.76
CA ASN A 671 -7.04 23.15 7.82
C ASN A 671 -6.62 22.52 6.49
N LEU A 672 -7.57 21.94 5.73
CA LEU A 672 -7.30 21.45 4.37
C LEU A 672 -6.92 22.59 3.42
N ARG A 673 -7.63 23.72 3.48
CA ARG A 673 -7.30 24.90 2.66
C ARG A 673 -5.96 25.50 3.06
N GLU A 674 -5.64 25.52 4.35
CA GLU A 674 -4.38 26.02 4.86
C GLU A 674 -3.21 25.14 4.41
N ALA A 675 -3.32 23.81 4.57
CA ALA A 675 -2.33 22.86 4.05
C ALA A 675 -2.20 22.96 2.52
N GLY A 676 -3.33 23.12 1.83
CA GLY A 676 -3.41 23.28 0.38
C GLY A 676 -2.58 24.44 -0.16
N LYS A 677 -2.44 25.56 0.58
CA LYS A 677 -1.54 26.66 0.19
C LYS A 677 -0.10 26.17 0.05
N TRP A 678 0.38 25.41 1.03
CA TRP A 678 1.72 24.85 1.01
C TRP A 678 1.85 23.77 -0.07
N ILE A 679 0.92 22.81 -0.12
CA ILE A 679 0.92 21.68 -1.05
C ILE A 679 0.97 22.17 -2.51
N ASN A 680 0.15 23.16 -2.86
CA ASN A 680 0.13 23.71 -4.20
C ASN A 680 1.40 24.50 -4.55
N ALA A 681 1.96 25.24 -3.59
CA ALA A 681 3.22 25.97 -3.79
C ALA A 681 4.44 25.04 -3.94
N HIS A 682 4.37 23.83 -3.37
CA HIS A 682 5.42 22.81 -3.38
C HIS A 682 5.13 21.62 -4.29
N ALA A 683 4.13 21.74 -5.17
CA ALA A 683 3.59 20.64 -5.96
C ALA A 683 4.66 19.86 -6.75
N GLU A 684 5.70 20.53 -7.27
CA GLU A 684 6.78 19.88 -8.03
C GLU A 684 7.66 18.94 -7.20
N ALA A 685 7.72 19.13 -5.88
CA ALA A 685 8.48 18.30 -4.96
C ALA A 685 7.67 17.12 -4.40
N ILE A 686 6.37 17.08 -4.69
CA ILE A 686 5.43 16.07 -4.17
C ILE A 686 4.90 15.21 -5.32
N PHE A 687 4.13 15.81 -6.21
CA PHE A 687 3.42 15.08 -7.27
C PHE A 687 4.35 14.63 -8.38
N ASN A 688 4.09 13.46 -8.97
CA ASN A 688 4.91 12.84 -10.01
C ASN A 688 6.40 12.64 -9.63
N THR A 689 6.71 12.65 -8.33
CA THR A 689 8.03 12.28 -7.82
C THR A 689 8.11 10.79 -7.47
N THR A 690 9.32 10.29 -7.28
CA THR A 690 9.60 8.97 -6.71
C THR A 690 10.54 9.10 -5.52
N TYR A 691 10.57 8.06 -4.69
CA TYR A 691 11.49 7.92 -3.56
C TYR A 691 12.95 7.88 -4.01
N TRP A 692 13.87 8.11 -3.07
CA TRP A 692 15.30 7.90 -3.26
C TRP A 692 15.74 6.56 -2.68
N PHE A 693 16.43 5.74 -3.49
CA PHE A 693 16.83 4.38 -3.09
C PHE A 693 17.82 4.39 -1.93
N VAL A 694 18.70 5.39 -1.85
CA VAL A 694 19.77 5.45 -0.86
C VAL A 694 19.20 5.63 0.55
N THR A 695 18.29 6.58 0.74
CA THR A 695 17.56 6.78 1.99
C THR A 695 16.32 7.65 1.76
N PRO A 696 15.18 7.38 2.43
CA PRO A 696 14.01 8.26 2.36
C PRO A 696 14.15 9.51 3.24
N GLU A 697 15.07 9.50 4.21
CA GLU A 697 15.21 10.53 5.24
C GLU A 697 16.64 10.69 5.78
N ALA A 698 16.89 11.86 6.39
CA ALA A 698 18.09 12.14 7.19
C ALA A 698 17.71 13.11 8.33
N GLY A 699 17.44 12.57 9.52
CA GLY A 699 16.83 13.33 10.61
C GLY A 699 15.46 13.88 10.18
N ASN A 700 15.26 15.19 10.28
CA ASN A 700 14.03 15.88 9.89
C ASN A 700 13.97 16.24 8.40
N LEU A 701 14.85 15.66 7.58
CA LEU A 701 14.83 15.82 6.12
C LEU A 701 14.10 14.66 5.46
N ARG A 702 13.38 14.95 4.39
CA ARG A 702 12.76 13.99 3.47
C ARG A 702 13.23 14.26 2.05
N PHE A 703 13.30 13.21 1.25
CA PHE A 703 13.83 13.28 -0.11
C PHE A 703 12.85 12.73 -1.13
N THR A 704 12.66 13.47 -2.22
CA THR A 704 11.91 13.03 -3.39
C THR A 704 12.69 13.41 -4.64
N GLN A 705 12.37 12.79 -5.77
CA GLN A 705 13.08 13.07 -7.01
C GLN A 705 12.21 12.84 -8.24
N THR A 706 12.56 13.54 -9.31
CA THR A 706 12.13 13.25 -10.68
C THR A 706 13.33 12.84 -11.52
N ASN A 707 13.13 12.65 -12.83
CA ASN A 707 14.26 12.47 -13.73
C ASN A 707 15.11 13.75 -13.84
N ASP A 708 14.52 14.93 -13.63
CA ASP A 708 15.19 16.21 -13.90
C ASP A 708 15.71 16.92 -12.66
N ALA A 709 15.26 16.52 -11.47
CA ALA A 709 15.62 17.18 -10.22
C ALA A 709 15.59 16.24 -9.01
N PHE A 710 16.34 16.65 -7.98
CA PHE A 710 16.29 16.08 -6.65
C PHE A 710 15.77 17.13 -5.66
N TYR A 711 14.88 16.74 -4.76
CA TYR A 711 14.25 17.63 -3.80
C TYR A 711 14.65 17.26 -2.37
N ILE A 712 14.96 18.30 -1.59
CA ILE A 712 15.27 18.21 -0.17
C ILE A 712 14.16 18.97 0.56
N LEU A 713 13.43 18.28 1.41
CA LEU A 713 12.29 18.80 2.16
C LEU A 713 12.65 18.80 3.65
N SER A 714 12.76 19.98 4.25
CA SER A 714 13.10 20.11 5.67
C SER A 714 11.84 20.33 6.50
N LEU A 715 11.52 19.40 7.40
CA LEU A 715 10.40 19.50 8.34
C LEU A 715 10.73 20.37 9.56
N GLU A 716 11.97 20.84 9.65
CA GLU A 716 12.41 21.78 10.68
C GLU A 716 12.93 23.06 10.04
N LYS A 717 12.74 24.15 10.77
CA LYS A 717 13.22 25.46 10.36
C LYS A 717 14.74 25.49 10.28
N PRO A 718 15.35 25.86 9.12
CA PRO A 718 16.79 26.05 9.02
C PRO A 718 17.29 27.11 10.03
N MET A 719 18.34 26.77 10.77
CA MET A 719 18.90 27.63 11.81
C MET A 719 20.10 28.45 11.30
N ASN A 720 20.28 29.65 11.82
CA ASN A 720 21.46 30.51 11.53
C ASN A 720 21.70 30.83 10.04
N GLY A 721 20.68 30.74 9.20
CA GLY A 721 20.81 31.02 7.77
C GLY A 721 21.43 29.87 6.96
N THR A 722 21.53 28.67 7.53
CA THR A 722 22.08 27.50 6.84
C THR A 722 21.25 26.25 7.09
N LEU A 723 21.27 25.33 6.12
CA LEU A 723 20.81 23.96 6.27
C LEU A 723 21.98 23.01 5.98
N VAL A 724 22.21 22.05 6.87
CA VAL A 724 23.22 20.99 6.67
C VAL A 724 22.49 19.69 6.41
N VAL A 725 22.86 19.02 5.33
CA VAL A 725 22.26 17.77 4.86
C VAL A 725 23.32 16.68 4.96
N ASP A 726 23.17 15.78 5.93
CA ASP A 726 24.09 14.66 6.16
C ASP A 726 23.67 13.43 5.34
N ALA A 727 23.70 13.59 4.02
CA ALA A 727 23.37 12.55 3.06
C ALA A 727 24.09 12.82 1.72
N PRO A 728 24.40 11.78 0.92
CA PRO A 728 25.13 11.92 -0.34
C PRO A 728 24.23 12.48 -1.46
N ILE A 729 23.85 13.75 -1.35
CA ILE A 729 22.95 14.43 -2.30
C ILE A 729 23.53 14.36 -3.72
N PRO A 730 22.74 13.97 -4.74
CA PRO A 730 23.22 13.76 -6.11
C PRO A 730 23.45 15.07 -6.88
N ILE A 731 24.18 16.01 -6.29
CA ILE A 731 24.54 17.34 -6.83
C ILE A 731 25.97 17.37 -7.38
N LEU A 732 26.13 17.93 -8.58
CA LEU A 732 27.40 18.13 -9.27
C LEU A 732 27.65 19.62 -9.54
N ASP A 733 28.91 19.95 -9.81
CA ASP A 733 29.27 21.30 -10.25
C ASP A 733 28.55 21.64 -11.56
N GLY A 734 27.91 22.81 -11.59
CA GLY A 734 27.08 23.26 -12.71
C GLY A 734 25.57 23.03 -12.52
N ASP A 735 25.17 22.16 -11.58
CA ASP A 735 23.77 22.03 -11.20
C ASP A 735 23.28 23.29 -10.46
N LYS A 736 21.98 23.57 -10.56
CA LYS A 736 21.37 24.73 -9.92
C LYS A 736 20.62 24.30 -8.66
N LEU A 737 21.01 24.83 -7.50
CA LEU A 737 20.24 24.70 -6.27
C LEU A 737 19.33 25.93 -6.11
N SER A 738 18.05 25.71 -5.86
CA SER A 738 17.08 26.79 -5.64
C SER A 738 16.01 26.44 -4.61
N ALA A 739 15.34 27.44 -4.05
CA ALA A 739 14.18 27.25 -3.19
C ALA A 739 12.93 26.86 -4.00
N VAL A 740 12.05 26.07 -3.39
CA VAL A 740 10.69 25.71 -3.85
C VAL A 740 9.69 26.35 -2.89
N GLY A 741 8.53 26.79 -3.37
CA GLY A 741 7.55 27.51 -2.54
C GLY A 741 7.95 28.96 -2.32
N VAL A 742 8.22 29.35 -1.07
CA VAL A 742 8.66 30.72 -0.77
C VAL A 742 10.04 31.00 -1.39
N GLY A 743 10.12 32.09 -2.16
CA GLY A 743 11.32 32.42 -2.91
C GLY A 743 11.57 31.47 -4.10
N ASN A 744 10.52 30.81 -4.62
CA ASN A 744 10.61 29.85 -5.72
C ASN A 744 11.59 30.29 -6.83
N GLY A 745 12.52 29.41 -7.18
CA GLY A 745 13.51 29.63 -8.24
C GLY A 745 14.70 30.53 -7.84
N THR A 746 14.69 31.11 -6.64
CA THR A 746 15.84 31.84 -6.07
C THR A 746 17.02 30.89 -5.95
N THR A 747 18.13 31.23 -6.59
CA THR A 747 19.35 30.41 -6.57
C THR A 747 20.04 30.53 -5.22
N LEU A 748 20.45 29.40 -4.66
CA LEU A 748 21.08 29.30 -3.34
C LEU A 748 22.55 28.91 -3.48
N THR A 749 23.40 29.48 -2.63
CA THR A 749 24.80 29.07 -2.52
C THR A 749 24.89 27.81 -1.68
N TRP A 750 25.81 26.93 -2.06
CA TRP A 750 26.04 25.67 -1.38
C TRP A 750 27.51 25.28 -1.45
N GLU A 751 27.93 24.43 -0.51
CA GLU A 751 29.24 23.80 -0.50
C GLU A 751 29.11 22.34 -0.07
N LYS A 752 29.94 21.46 -0.65
CA LYS A 752 30.08 20.09 -0.16
C LYS A 752 30.80 20.09 1.18
N VAL A 753 30.27 19.34 2.16
CA VAL A 753 30.84 19.20 3.51
C VAL A 753 30.89 17.73 3.88
N ALA A 754 32.09 17.15 4.04
CA ALA A 754 32.27 15.71 4.21
C ALA A 754 31.48 14.92 3.14
N ASP A 755 30.54 14.05 3.56
CA ASP A 755 29.66 13.25 2.68
C ASP A 755 28.30 13.94 2.39
N GLY A 756 28.14 15.20 2.80
CA GLY A 756 26.90 15.95 2.77
C GLY A 756 26.97 17.30 2.03
N LEU A 757 25.93 18.11 2.25
CA LEU A 757 25.74 19.42 1.60
C LEU A 757 25.40 20.49 2.63
N ARG A 758 26.08 21.64 2.59
CA ARG A 758 25.64 22.85 3.30
C ARG A 758 24.99 23.81 2.31
N ILE A 759 23.79 24.28 2.64
CA ILE A 759 23.02 25.25 1.85
C ILE A 759 22.92 26.54 2.66
N ASP A 760 23.26 27.68 2.05
CA ASP A 760 22.98 28.98 2.65
C ASP A 760 21.55 29.40 2.30
N VAL A 761 20.71 29.58 3.31
CA VAL A 761 19.29 29.87 3.17
C VAL A 761 19.00 31.31 3.61
N PRO A 762 18.54 32.18 2.69
CA PRO A 762 18.18 33.56 3.00
C PRO A 762 17.16 33.67 4.13
N GLN A 763 17.36 34.66 5.01
CA GLN A 763 16.46 34.92 6.14
C GLN A 763 15.02 35.27 5.73
N SER A 764 14.79 35.76 4.51
CA SER A 764 13.45 35.97 3.98
C SER A 764 12.72 34.63 3.80
N ILE A 765 13.35 33.65 3.15
CA ILE A 765 12.79 32.31 2.93
C ILE A 765 12.56 31.60 4.28
N ILE A 766 13.52 31.67 5.21
CA ILE A 766 13.39 31.06 6.54
C ILE A 766 12.20 31.61 7.35
N LYS A 767 11.84 32.88 7.16
CA LYS A 767 10.80 33.56 7.94
C LYS A 767 9.42 33.49 7.31
N GLU A 768 9.35 33.50 5.99
CA GLU A 768 8.09 33.54 5.24
C GLU A 768 7.55 32.15 4.95
N GLU A 769 8.41 31.12 4.87
CA GLU A 769 7.97 29.74 4.69
C GLU A 769 7.46 29.15 6.01
N GLU A 770 6.45 28.27 5.90
CA GLU A 770 5.81 27.60 7.02
C GLU A 770 5.76 26.09 6.79
N TYR A 771 5.73 25.34 7.90
CA TYR A 771 5.69 23.88 7.95
C TYR A 771 6.96 23.20 7.39
N CYS A 772 7.20 23.27 6.08
CA CYS A 772 8.31 22.57 5.43
C CYS A 772 9.03 23.44 4.40
N TRP A 773 10.37 23.46 4.48
CA TRP A 773 11.23 24.22 3.57
C TRP A 773 11.71 23.33 2.42
N GLY A 774 11.32 23.66 1.19
CA GLY A 774 11.69 22.90 0.00
C GLY A 774 12.89 23.47 -0.76
N PHE A 775 13.80 22.59 -1.17
CA PHE A 775 14.96 22.92 -2.00
C PHE A 775 15.07 21.97 -3.18
N LYS A 776 15.38 22.51 -4.36
CA LYS A 776 15.49 21.79 -5.62
C LYS A 776 16.93 21.84 -6.12
N VAL A 777 17.52 20.67 -6.34
CA VAL A 777 18.71 20.47 -7.16
C VAL A 777 18.23 20.16 -8.57
N GLU A 778 18.27 21.17 -9.45
CA GLU A 778 17.97 21.00 -10.87
C GLU A 778 19.23 20.51 -11.58
N TYR A 779 19.13 19.35 -12.22
CA TYR A 779 20.27 18.77 -12.93
C TYR A 779 20.58 19.57 -14.19
N SER A 780 21.83 19.98 -14.32
CA SER A 780 22.36 20.55 -15.55
C SER A 780 22.25 19.56 -16.71
N SER A 781 22.06 20.11 -17.90
CA SER A 781 22.03 19.38 -19.19
C SER A 781 23.42 19.08 -19.71
#